data_AF-A0A7U6B710-F1
#
_entry.id   AF-A0A7U6B710-F1
#
_cell.length_a   1.000
_cell.length_b   1.000
_cell.length_c   1.000
_cell.angle_alpha   90.00
_cell.angle_beta   90.00
_cell.angle_gamma   90.00
#
_symmetry.space_group_name_H-M   'P 1'
#
loop_
_entity.id
_entity.type
_entity.pdbx_description
1 polymer ?
#
loop_
_entity_poly.entity_id
_entity_poly.type
_entity_poly.pdbx_seq_one_letter_code
_entity_poly.pdbx_strand_id
1 'polypeptide(L)'
;MDQNGHKTRISDLDRFAALGIKAIRYPVLWELTAPDGVDKADWSWADERLPALRDLGVAPIVGLVHHGSGPRHTSLVDPEFAPQLAEYAGAVAQRFPWVEYYTPVNEPCTTARFAGLYGVWYPHGKSDLVFLQALINQCKGVVLSMRAIRAVNPNAKLVQTDDLGKTYSTPELSDWADFYNERRWLAWDLLCGRVDEDHTLWPYILKSGIAAEDVLWFRDNPCPPDIVGLNYYITSERWLDHRGERYPARYVGEHGFADIETARALATPTPGIGPLMEEVWERYGLPMAVTEAHIDANREDQLRWLYEVWNAAHDVQKKGGDVRAVTVWSLLGSYDWNCLVTECRGYYENGAYDLRSPQPRPTALARLMQELSTGRTPSNPVLQGLGWWRRPGRFLCPPVATSATVAALPAERHTAQRPVQPILISGATGTLGSAFARICEERNLAFRVLTRQEMDIADPASVEAAIERYKPWAIVNAGGYVRVHDAEQDSTGCMRANAHGPVVLAIACARHQVHLLTFSSDLVFDGGKGGPYVESDPVAPLNVYGQSKAEAERRVLAVNPDVLMVRTSAFFGPWDQHNFVTLALQALSAGRPFAAADDLVVSPTYVPDLVQTCLDLLIDRESGIWHLSNGEALSWAELARRVCALAGVDSAGLDARPSAALDYPAAQPRFSALASERGNLMPTLDDALQRYLQAVAEVRAEGDTHVGAAQAAHYGGV
;
A
#
# COMPACT_ATOMS: atom_id res chain seq x y z
N MET A 1 -17.45 2.00 -2.33
CA MET A 1 -17.95 3.02 -1.37
C MET A 1 -18.53 2.41 -0.09
N ASP A 2 -19.17 1.24 -0.15
CA ASP A 2 -19.66 0.57 1.07
C ASP A 2 -18.51 0.06 1.96
N GLN A 3 -17.56 -0.69 1.39
CA GLN A 3 -16.44 -1.28 2.14
C GLN A 3 -15.55 -0.23 2.85
N ASN A 4 -15.32 0.92 2.23
CA ASN A 4 -14.49 1.98 2.81
C ASN A 4 -15.27 2.97 3.72
N GLY A 5 -16.59 2.74 3.89
CA GLY A 5 -17.47 3.55 4.73
C GLY A 5 -17.78 4.95 4.20
N HIS A 6 -17.26 5.35 3.04
CA HIS A 6 -17.44 6.71 2.51
C HIS A 6 -18.90 7.03 2.19
N LYS A 7 -19.70 6.01 1.89
CA LYS A 7 -21.13 6.16 1.59
C LYS A 7 -21.89 6.88 2.72
N THR A 8 -21.52 6.65 3.97
CA THR A 8 -22.21 7.20 5.14
C THR A 8 -21.42 8.28 5.87
N ARG A 9 -20.11 8.42 5.59
CA ARG A 9 -19.21 9.32 6.30
C ARG A 9 -18.96 10.63 5.55
N ILE A 10 -19.89 11.58 5.67
CA ILE A 10 -19.77 12.90 5.00
C ILE A 10 -18.56 13.72 5.48
N SER A 11 -18.13 13.55 6.74
CA SER A 11 -16.95 14.22 7.30
C SER A 11 -15.65 13.95 6.55
N ASP A 12 -15.63 12.96 5.65
CA ASP A 12 -14.51 12.73 4.74
C ASP A 12 -14.24 13.92 3.82
N LEU A 13 -15.27 14.69 3.44
CA LEU A 13 -15.09 15.85 2.59
C LEU A 13 -14.23 16.92 3.26
N ASP A 14 -14.45 17.18 4.55
CA ASP A 14 -13.62 18.09 5.35
C ASP A 14 -12.17 17.59 5.42
N ARG A 15 -11.97 16.27 5.59
CA ARG A 15 -10.65 15.64 5.61
C ARG A 15 -9.93 15.88 4.28
N PHE A 16 -10.61 15.62 3.17
CA PHE A 16 -10.04 15.80 1.83
C PHE A 16 -9.68 17.26 1.56
N ALA A 17 -10.57 18.19 1.89
CA ALA A 17 -10.33 19.63 1.74
C ALA A 17 -9.12 20.10 2.59
N ALA A 18 -8.96 19.55 3.81
CA ALA A 18 -7.83 19.85 4.69
C ALA A 18 -6.46 19.39 4.13
N LEU A 19 -6.43 18.58 3.07
CA LEU A 19 -5.19 18.27 2.33
C LEU A 19 -4.73 19.41 1.42
N GLY A 20 -5.56 20.44 1.22
CA GLY A 20 -5.29 21.58 0.34
C GLY A 20 -5.55 21.29 -1.14
N ILE A 21 -6.22 20.19 -1.47
CA ILE A 21 -6.61 19.87 -2.85
C ILE A 21 -7.55 20.94 -3.43
N LYS A 22 -7.46 21.17 -4.74
CA LYS A 22 -8.31 22.14 -5.45
C LYS A 22 -9.40 21.49 -6.29
N ALA A 23 -9.20 20.24 -6.66
CA ALA A 23 -10.16 19.43 -7.36
C ALA A 23 -10.11 17.99 -6.85
N ILE A 24 -11.21 17.27 -7.00
CA ILE A 24 -11.34 15.86 -6.63
C ILE A 24 -12.15 15.14 -7.70
N ARG A 25 -11.65 13.99 -8.17
CA ARG A 25 -12.46 13.06 -8.98
C ARG A 25 -13.49 12.42 -8.07
N TYR A 26 -14.77 12.71 -8.31
CA TYR A 26 -15.85 12.35 -7.39
C TYR A 26 -16.99 11.63 -8.11
N PRO A 27 -17.46 10.50 -7.57
CA PRO A 27 -18.48 9.69 -8.24
C PRO A 27 -19.86 10.33 -8.16
N VAL A 28 -20.61 10.24 -9.26
CA VAL A 28 -22.08 10.31 -9.31
C VAL A 28 -22.51 9.12 -10.16
N LEU A 29 -22.29 7.91 -9.61
CA LEU A 29 -22.35 6.66 -10.38
C LEU A 29 -23.76 6.33 -10.85
N TRP A 30 -23.89 5.99 -12.12
CA TRP A 30 -25.16 5.69 -12.76
C TRP A 30 -25.89 4.51 -12.10
N GLU A 31 -25.18 3.42 -11.86
CA GLU A 31 -25.70 2.18 -11.26
C GLU A 31 -26.17 2.33 -9.81
N LEU A 32 -25.70 3.35 -9.10
CA LEU A 32 -26.12 3.63 -7.72
C LEU A 32 -27.23 4.67 -7.66
N THR A 33 -27.20 5.65 -8.56
CA THR A 33 -28.11 6.80 -8.54
C THR A 33 -29.40 6.49 -9.27
N ALA A 34 -29.33 5.86 -10.45
CA ALA A 34 -30.49 5.60 -11.31
C ALA A 34 -30.52 4.15 -11.84
N PRO A 35 -30.48 3.12 -10.98
CA PRO A 35 -30.45 1.72 -11.41
C PRO A 35 -31.69 1.29 -12.21
N ASP A 36 -32.82 1.96 -12.00
CA ASP A 36 -34.12 1.67 -12.60
C ASP A 36 -34.63 2.82 -13.51
N GLY A 37 -33.71 3.66 -14.01
CA GLY A 37 -34.00 4.80 -14.89
C GLY A 37 -33.99 6.16 -14.17
N VAL A 38 -33.77 7.23 -14.93
CA VAL A 38 -33.60 8.61 -14.42
C VAL A 38 -34.83 9.12 -13.66
N ASP A 39 -36.04 8.77 -14.10
CA ASP A 39 -37.30 9.15 -13.44
C ASP A 39 -37.43 8.63 -12.00
N LYS A 40 -36.66 7.58 -11.66
CA LYS A 40 -36.64 6.94 -10.33
C LYS A 40 -35.32 7.17 -9.60
N ALA A 41 -34.49 8.09 -10.09
CA ALA A 41 -33.16 8.31 -9.53
C ALA A 41 -33.22 8.82 -8.07
N ASP A 42 -32.35 8.26 -7.22
CA ASP A 42 -32.12 8.74 -5.86
C ASP A 42 -30.91 9.68 -5.84
N TRP A 43 -31.20 10.98 -5.84
CA TRP A 43 -30.19 12.03 -5.82
C TRP A 43 -29.66 12.36 -4.42
N SER A 44 -30.24 11.79 -3.36
CA SER A 44 -29.99 12.23 -1.97
C SER A 44 -28.50 12.26 -1.62
N TRP A 45 -27.75 11.24 -2.04
CA TRP A 45 -26.32 11.13 -1.78
C TRP A 45 -25.51 12.24 -2.47
N ALA A 46 -25.81 12.53 -3.74
CA ALA A 46 -25.10 13.53 -4.54
C ALA A 46 -25.51 14.97 -4.16
N ASP A 47 -26.80 15.18 -3.86
CA ASP A 47 -27.35 16.45 -3.39
C ASP A 47 -26.71 16.92 -2.09
N GLU A 48 -26.32 15.99 -1.22
CA GLU A 48 -25.60 16.28 0.02
C GLU A 48 -24.12 16.65 -0.25
N ARG A 49 -23.45 15.94 -1.17
CA ARG A 49 -21.98 15.95 -1.27
C ARG A 49 -21.41 16.95 -2.27
N LEU A 50 -22.02 17.11 -3.43
CA LEU A 50 -21.48 18.05 -4.43
C LEU A 50 -21.53 19.50 -3.95
N PRO A 51 -22.63 19.99 -3.35
CA PRO A 51 -22.63 21.32 -2.75
C PRO A 51 -21.62 21.45 -1.61
N ALA A 52 -21.48 20.44 -0.74
CA ALA A 52 -20.51 20.44 0.34
C ALA A 52 -19.06 20.57 -0.16
N LEU A 53 -18.69 19.83 -1.23
CA LEU A 53 -17.37 19.99 -1.87
C LEU A 53 -17.15 21.42 -2.40
N ARG A 54 -18.16 21.99 -3.05
CA ARG A 54 -18.10 23.36 -3.56
C ARG A 54 -17.94 24.38 -2.43
N ASP A 55 -18.67 24.22 -1.33
CA ASP A 55 -18.62 25.11 -0.17
C ASP A 55 -17.25 25.01 0.54
N LEU A 56 -16.60 23.83 0.48
CA LEU A 56 -15.22 23.61 0.90
C LEU A 56 -14.17 24.13 -0.11
N GLY A 57 -14.58 24.69 -1.24
CA GLY A 57 -13.69 25.22 -2.27
C GLY A 57 -12.96 24.14 -3.08
N VAL A 58 -13.48 22.91 -3.11
CA VAL A 58 -12.94 21.78 -3.88
C VAL A 58 -13.83 21.53 -5.10
N ALA A 59 -13.28 21.70 -6.30
CA ALA A 59 -14.02 21.47 -7.53
C ALA A 59 -14.22 19.96 -7.79
N PRO A 60 -15.46 19.47 -7.93
CA PRO A 60 -15.68 18.08 -8.33
C PRO A 60 -15.39 17.90 -9.82
N ILE A 61 -14.66 16.83 -10.15
CA ILE A 61 -14.57 16.23 -11.48
C ILE A 61 -15.52 15.03 -11.46
N VAL A 62 -16.73 15.20 -11.99
CA VAL A 62 -17.82 14.24 -11.82
C VAL A 62 -17.63 13.03 -12.72
N GLY A 63 -17.51 11.85 -12.11
CA GLY A 63 -17.45 10.55 -12.79
C GLY A 63 -18.80 9.84 -12.82
N LEU A 64 -19.23 9.37 -14.00
CA LEU A 64 -20.56 8.74 -14.16
C LEU A 64 -20.51 7.20 -14.19
N VAL A 65 -19.46 6.63 -14.79
CA VAL A 65 -19.16 5.20 -14.79
C VAL A 65 -17.66 5.02 -14.54
N HIS A 66 -17.30 4.15 -13.58
CA HIS A 66 -15.91 3.92 -13.17
C HIS A 66 -15.56 2.44 -13.33
N HIS A 67 -15.32 2.04 -14.59
CA HIS A 67 -15.36 0.65 -15.08
C HIS A 67 -16.77 0.04 -15.06
N GLY A 68 -16.94 -1.11 -15.74
CA GLY A 68 -18.23 -1.78 -15.89
C GLY A 68 -19.17 -1.07 -16.88
N SER A 69 -20.43 -1.54 -16.95
CA SER A 69 -21.44 -1.02 -17.89
C SER A 69 -22.50 -0.11 -17.26
N GLY A 70 -22.38 0.25 -15.97
CA GLY A 70 -23.44 0.96 -15.26
C GLY A 70 -24.52 0.00 -14.71
N PRO A 71 -25.82 0.38 -14.75
CA PRO A 71 -26.90 -0.44 -14.19
C PRO A 71 -26.93 -1.89 -14.69
N ARG A 72 -27.50 -2.79 -13.90
CA ARG A 72 -27.45 -4.25 -14.19
C ARG A 72 -28.06 -4.69 -15.52
N HIS A 73 -28.89 -3.85 -16.14
CA HIS A 73 -29.58 -4.15 -17.40
C HIS A 73 -28.82 -3.67 -18.65
N THR A 74 -27.68 -2.98 -18.48
CA THR A 74 -26.89 -2.44 -19.58
C THR A 74 -25.67 -3.33 -19.87
N SER A 75 -25.08 -3.16 -21.06
CA SER A 75 -23.87 -3.87 -21.45
C SER A 75 -22.96 -3.01 -22.31
N LEU A 76 -21.65 -3.18 -22.19
CA LEU A 76 -20.68 -2.44 -23.00
C LEU A 76 -20.79 -2.77 -24.49
N VAL A 77 -21.32 -3.93 -24.86
CA VAL A 77 -21.54 -4.32 -26.27
C VAL A 77 -22.92 -3.97 -26.80
N ASP A 78 -23.81 -3.45 -25.95
CA ASP A 78 -25.13 -3.00 -26.39
C ASP A 78 -25.03 -1.57 -26.94
N PRO A 79 -25.43 -1.29 -28.19
CA PRO A 79 -25.42 0.06 -28.75
C PRO A 79 -26.25 1.06 -27.94
N GLU A 80 -27.24 0.60 -27.16
CA GLU A 80 -28.08 1.46 -26.32
C GLU A 80 -27.36 1.96 -25.06
N PHE A 81 -26.17 1.44 -24.72
CA PHE A 81 -25.36 1.93 -23.61
C PHE A 81 -25.09 3.44 -23.74
N ALA A 82 -24.67 3.90 -24.93
CA ALA A 82 -24.25 5.28 -25.14
C ALA A 82 -25.41 6.29 -25.02
N PRO A 83 -26.57 6.08 -25.67
CA PRO A 83 -27.75 6.92 -25.46
C PRO A 83 -28.25 6.94 -24.01
N GLN A 84 -28.31 5.79 -23.34
CA GLN A 84 -28.80 5.71 -21.96
C GLN A 84 -27.85 6.42 -20.97
N LEU A 85 -26.53 6.26 -21.14
CA LEU A 85 -25.56 7.02 -20.34
C LEU A 85 -25.71 8.53 -20.58
N ALA A 86 -25.97 8.95 -21.81
CA ALA A 86 -26.16 10.36 -22.15
C ALA A 86 -27.43 10.95 -21.53
N GLU A 87 -28.53 10.18 -21.46
CA GLU A 87 -29.74 10.57 -20.73
C GLU A 87 -29.42 10.84 -19.26
N TYR A 88 -28.73 9.90 -18.60
CA TYR A 88 -28.28 10.05 -17.22
C TYR A 88 -27.34 11.26 -17.04
N ALA A 89 -26.36 11.43 -17.93
CA ALA A 89 -25.43 12.56 -17.91
C ALA A 89 -26.14 13.91 -18.02
N GLY A 90 -27.16 13.99 -18.90
CA GLY A 90 -28.02 15.17 -19.03
C GLY A 90 -28.77 15.48 -17.74
N ALA A 91 -29.31 14.45 -17.07
CA ALA A 91 -30.00 14.62 -15.78
C ALA A 91 -29.06 15.11 -14.68
N VAL A 92 -27.84 14.57 -14.60
CA VAL A 92 -26.79 15.05 -13.68
C VAL A 92 -26.48 16.52 -13.94
N ALA A 93 -26.30 16.92 -15.20
CA ALA A 93 -26.01 18.32 -15.55
C ALA A 93 -27.19 19.26 -15.24
N GLN A 94 -28.43 18.83 -15.48
CA GLN A 94 -29.63 19.60 -15.11
C GLN A 94 -29.74 19.79 -13.60
N ARG A 95 -29.39 18.76 -12.82
CA ARG A 95 -29.41 18.82 -11.35
C ARG A 95 -28.28 19.71 -10.81
N PHE A 96 -27.10 19.63 -11.40
CA PHE A 96 -25.89 20.36 -10.98
C PHE A 96 -25.30 21.21 -12.12
N PRO A 97 -26.00 22.27 -12.58
CA PRO A 97 -25.61 23.04 -13.77
C PRO A 97 -24.31 23.84 -13.59
N TRP A 98 -23.82 23.94 -12.36
CA TRP A 98 -22.57 24.62 -12.00
C TRP A 98 -21.33 23.72 -12.08
N VAL A 99 -21.49 22.39 -12.21
CA VAL A 99 -20.34 21.49 -12.32
C VAL A 99 -19.67 21.72 -13.68
N GLU A 100 -18.36 21.96 -13.63
CA GLU A 100 -17.55 22.29 -14.80
C GLU A 100 -16.84 21.05 -15.36
N TYR A 101 -16.32 20.15 -14.55
CA TYR A 101 -15.46 19.06 -15.01
C TYR A 101 -16.16 17.70 -14.93
N TYR A 102 -16.03 16.90 -15.99
CA TYR A 102 -16.64 15.58 -16.09
C TYR A 102 -15.68 14.53 -16.64
N THR A 103 -15.82 13.30 -16.14
CA THR A 103 -15.26 12.07 -16.71
C THR A 103 -16.41 11.08 -16.91
N PRO A 104 -17.18 11.15 -18.02
CA PRO A 104 -18.35 10.30 -18.21
C PRO A 104 -18.03 8.80 -18.09
N VAL A 105 -16.91 8.36 -18.67
CA VAL A 105 -16.43 6.98 -18.60
C VAL A 105 -14.95 6.99 -18.20
N ASN A 106 -14.60 6.28 -17.13
CA ASN A 106 -13.20 6.06 -16.72
C ASN A 106 -12.54 4.99 -17.60
N GLU A 107 -11.34 5.28 -18.12
CA GLU A 107 -10.49 4.36 -18.89
C GLU A 107 -11.24 3.45 -19.89
N PRO A 108 -11.83 4.02 -20.96
CA PRO A 108 -12.57 3.23 -21.95
C PRO A 108 -11.76 2.09 -22.56
N CYS A 109 -10.48 2.33 -22.90
CA CYS A 109 -9.60 1.32 -23.50
C CYS A 109 -9.24 0.22 -22.51
N THR A 110 -8.79 0.58 -21.31
CA THR A 110 -8.48 -0.40 -20.26
C THR A 110 -9.71 -1.25 -19.90
N THR A 111 -10.86 -0.62 -19.68
CA THR A 111 -12.11 -1.31 -19.37
C THR A 111 -12.49 -2.28 -20.50
N ALA A 112 -12.43 -1.83 -21.75
CA ALA A 112 -12.71 -2.69 -22.91
C ALA A 112 -11.73 -3.87 -23.00
N ARG A 113 -10.44 -3.69 -22.69
CA ARG A 113 -9.45 -4.78 -22.71
C ARG A 113 -9.77 -5.85 -21.67
N PHE A 114 -9.99 -5.46 -20.42
CA PHE A 114 -10.33 -6.41 -19.35
C PHE A 114 -11.68 -7.10 -19.59
N ALA A 115 -12.64 -6.39 -20.17
CA ALA A 115 -13.98 -6.91 -20.42
C ALA A 115 -14.10 -7.76 -21.70
N GLY A 116 -13.36 -7.41 -22.75
CA GLY A 116 -13.55 -7.97 -24.09
C GLY A 116 -12.39 -8.80 -24.64
N LEU A 117 -11.14 -8.55 -24.23
CA LEU A 117 -10.00 -9.39 -24.62
C LEU A 117 -9.70 -10.45 -23.57
N TYR A 118 -9.58 -10.04 -22.32
CA TYR A 118 -9.16 -10.93 -21.23
C TYR A 118 -10.34 -11.65 -20.58
N GLY A 119 -11.54 -11.09 -20.68
CA GLY A 119 -12.77 -11.63 -20.13
C GLY A 119 -12.81 -11.67 -18.61
N VAL A 120 -12.01 -10.82 -17.96
CA VAL A 120 -11.88 -10.73 -16.50
C VAL A 120 -13.08 -9.98 -15.92
N TRP A 121 -13.55 -8.94 -16.60
CA TRP A 121 -14.74 -8.18 -16.23
C TRP A 121 -15.91 -8.46 -17.17
N TYR A 122 -17.14 -8.17 -16.69
CA TYR A 122 -18.35 -8.25 -17.52
C TYR A 122 -18.21 -7.37 -18.78
N PRO A 123 -18.62 -7.83 -19.98
CA PRO A 123 -19.40 -9.04 -20.26
C PRO A 123 -18.60 -10.33 -20.50
N HIS A 124 -17.34 -10.40 -20.07
CA HIS A 124 -16.48 -11.59 -20.15
C HIS A 124 -16.20 -12.08 -21.58
N GLY A 125 -16.09 -11.14 -22.53
CA GLY A 125 -15.65 -11.42 -23.89
C GLY A 125 -14.20 -11.86 -23.96
N LYS A 126 -13.84 -12.55 -25.06
CA LYS A 126 -12.47 -13.00 -25.35
C LYS A 126 -12.14 -12.86 -26.83
N SER A 127 -12.55 -11.74 -27.44
CA SER A 127 -12.33 -11.48 -28.87
C SER A 127 -12.13 -9.99 -29.17
N ASP A 128 -11.39 -9.72 -30.25
CA ASP A 128 -11.17 -8.35 -30.74
C ASP A 128 -12.48 -7.63 -31.06
N LEU A 129 -13.49 -8.35 -31.57
CA LEU A 129 -14.81 -7.79 -31.85
C LEU A 129 -15.47 -7.24 -30.58
N VAL A 130 -15.49 -8.03 -29.49
CA VAL A 130 -16.12 -7.62 -28.23
C VAL A 130 -15.35 -6.45 -27.60
N PHE A 131 -14.01 -6.49 -27.66
CA PHE A 131 -13.16 -5.38 -27.25
C PHE A 131 -13.50 -4.09 -27.99
N LEU A 132 -13.54 -4.13 -29.32
CA LEU A 132 -13.79 -2.92 -30.13
C LEU A 132 -15.23 -2.43 -29.99
N GLN A 133 -16.22 -3.32 -29.89
CA GLN A 133 -17.61 -2.95 -29.59
C GLN A 133 -17.71 -2.22 -28.25
N ALA A 134 -17.11 -2.78 -27.20
CA ALA A 134 -17.06 -2.15 -25.88
C ALA A 134 -16.36 -0.80 -25.91
N LEU A 135 -15.23 -0.68 -26.60
CA LEU A 135 -14.50 0.59 -26.72
C LEU A 135 -15.31 1.65 -27.48
N ILE A 136 -15.88 1.29 -28.64
CA ILE A 136 -16.67 2.21 -29.47
C ILE A 136 -17.90 2.70 -28.72
N ASN A 137 -18.65 1.80 -28.07
CA ASN A 137 -19.84 2.20 -27.30
C ASN A 137 -19.48 3.09 -26.11
N GLN A 138 -18.37 2.82 -25.41
CA GLN A 138 -17.89 3.69 -24.35
C GLN A 138 -17.50 5.08 -24.88
N CYS A 139 -16.74 5.16 -25.97
CA CYS A 139 -16.35 6.43 -26.58
C CYS A 139 -17.56 7.20 -27.13
N LYS A 140 -18.53 6.52 -27.77
CA LYS A 140 -19.83 7.12 -28.15
C LYS A 140 -20.56 7.64 -26.90
N GLY A 141 -20.54 6.88 -25.81
CA GLY A 141 -21.10 7.27 -24.51
C GLY A 141 -20.49 8.56 -23.98
N VAL A 142 -19.17 8.73 -24.08
CA VAL A 142 -18.47 9.98 -23.72
C VAL A 142 -18.95 11.15 -24.60
N VAL A 143 -18.96 10.98 -25.92
CA VAL A 143 -19.39 12.04 -26.87
C VAL A 143 -20.83 12.47 -26.60
N LEU A 144 -21.76 11.51 -26.50
CA LEU A 144 -23.17 11.79 -26.29
C LEU A 144 -23.44 12.38 -24.90
N SER A 145 -22.75 11.89 -23.86
CA SER A 145 -22.82 12.47 -22.51
C SER A 145 -22.37 13.93 -22.51
N MET A 146 -21.22 14.23 -23.12
CA MET A 146 -20.72 15.61 -23.17
C MET A 146 -21.63 16.53 -23.99
N ARG A 147 -22.33 16.04 -25.01
CA ARG A 147 -23.37 16.80 -25.71
C ARG A 147 -24.55 17.13 -24.80
N ALA A 148 -25.08 16.13 -24.09
CA ALA A 148 -26.17 16.32 -23.14
C ALA A 148 -25.79 17.28 -22.01
N ILE A 149 -24.59 17.12 -21.46
CA ILE A 149 -24.03 18.00 -20.41
C ILE A 149 -23.87 19.44 -20.95
N ARG A 150 -23.26 19.62 -22.12
CA ARG A 150 -23.00 20.95 -22.71
C ARG A 150 -24.25 21.67 -23.19
N ALA A 151 -25.34 20.94 -23.45
CA ALA A 151 -26.65 21.54 -23.69
C ALA A 151 -27.18 22.29 -22.44
N VAL A 152 -26.76 21.88 -21.25
CA VAL A 152 -27.11 22.53 -19.97
C VAL A 152 -26.04 23.53 -19.54
N ASN A 153 -24.76 23.11 -19.55
CA ASN A 153 -23.61 23.94 -19.23
C ASN A 153 -22.63 23.99 -20.42
N PRO A 154 -22.72 25.00 -21.30
CA PRO A 154 -21.83 25.12 -22.46
C PRO A 154 -20.34 25.20 -22.15
N ASN A 155 -19.98 25.53 -20.90
CA ASN A 155 -18.59 25.62 -20.45
C ASN A 155 -18.06 24.32 -19.82
N ALA A 156 -18.86 23.25 -19.80
CA ALA A 156 -18.44 21.97 -19.22
C ALA A 156 -17.27 21.35 -20.00
N LYS A 157 -16.28 20.89 -19.24
CA LYS A 157 -14.99 20.37 -19.68
C LYS A 157 -14.91 18.86 -19.50
N LEU A 158 -14.43 18.19 -20.54
CA LEU A 158 -14.13 16.76 -20.53
C LEU A 158 -12.71 16.53 -20.00
N VAL A 159 -12.60 15.81 -18.88
CA VAL A 159 -11.36 15.20 -18.40
C VAL A 159 -11.43 13.71 -18.74
N GLN A 160 -10.84 13.32 -19.87
CA GLN A 160 -10.90 11.93 -20.32
C GLN A 160 -9.66 11.16 -19.89
N THR A 161 -9.86 10.17 -19.03
CA THR A 161 -8.80 9.32 -18.48
C THR A 161 -8.66 8.01 -19.27
N ASP A 162 -7.43 7.54 -19.39
CA ASP A 162 -7.07 6.16 -19.78
C ASP A 162 -5.67 5.79 -19.25
N ASP A 163 -5.31 4.50 -19.29
CA ASP A 163 -3.97 4.02 -18.89
C ASP A 163 -2.91 4.43 -19.91
N LEU A 164 -1.81 5.01 -19.42
CA LEU A 164 -0.65 5.43 -20.22
C LEU A 164 0.50 4.41 -20.09
N GLY A 165 0.27 3.16 -20.47
CA GLY A 165 1.31 2.15 -20.57
C GLY A 165 2.15 2.24 -21.85
N LYS A 166 3.36 1.67 -21.84
CA LYS A 166 4.18 1.44 -23.05
C LYS A 166 4.70 0.01 -23.07
N THR A 167 4.63 -0.63 -24.24
CA THR A 167 5.16 -1.96 -24.47
C THR A 167 6.51 -1.87 -25.14
N TYR A 168 7.49 -2.56 -24.58
CA TYR A 168 8.83 -2.77 -25.12
C TYR A 168 9.00 -4.23 -25.49
N SER A 169 9.94 -4.56 -26.37
CA SER A 169 10.16 -5.95 -26.75
C SER A 169 11.58 -6.28 -27.20
N THR A 170 11.85 -7.56 -27.32
CA THR A 170 12.92 -8.05 -28.21
C THR A 170 12.60 -7.71 -29.68
N PRO A 171 13.60 -7.60 -30.56
CA PRO A 171 13.38 -7.32 -31.99
C PRO A 171 12.39 -8.28 -32.67
N GLU A 172 12.36 -9.54 -32.27
CA GLU A 172 11.48 -10.59 -32.82
C GLU A 172 9.99 -10.35 -32.52
N LEU A 173 9.67 -9.50 -31.54
CA LEU A 173 8.31 -9.16 -31.15
C LEU A 173 8.00 -7.67 -31.37
N SER A 174 8.79 -6.96 -32.18
CA SER A 174 8.57 -5.53 -32.47
C SER A 174 7.17 -5.27 -33.00
N ASP A 175 6.68 -6.10 -33.93
CA ASP A 175 5.35 -5.90 -34.55
C ASP A 175 4.22 -6.01 -33.51
N TRP A 176 4.38 -6.87 -32.50
CA TRP A 176 3.44 -6.99 -31.38
C TRP A 176 3.50 -5.76 -30.46
N ALA A 177 4.70 -5.30 -30.13
CA ALA A 177 4.90 -4.12 -29.31
C ALA A 177 4.34 -2.86 -30.01
N ASP A 178 4.62 -2.69 -31.30
CA ASP A 178 4.13 -1.59 -32.12
C ASP A 178 2.60 -1.61 -32.18
N PHE A 179 2.00 -2.78 -32.44
CA PHE A 179 0.54 -2.91 -32.42
C PHE A 179 -0.06 -2.52 -31.05
N TYR A 180 0.52 -2.97 -29.93
CA TYR A 180 0.04 -2.59 -28.59
C TYR A 180 0.25 -1.10 -28.29
N ASN A 181 1.35 -0.52 -28.76
CA ASN A 181 1.68 0.90 -28.60
C ASN A 181 0.83 1.83 -29.48
N GLU A 182 0.29 1.34 -30.59
CA GLU A 182 -0.74 2.05 -31.36
C GLU A 182 -2.11 1.90 -30.67
N ARG A 183 -2.46 0.69 -30.19
CA ARG A 183 -3.76 0.43 -29.56
C ARG A 183 -4.00 1.25 -28.29
N ARG A 184 -2.98 1.54 -27.50
CA ARG A 184 -3.13 2.37 -26.28
C ARG A 184 -3.68 3.77 -26.57
N TRP A 185 -3.48 4.31 -27.78
CA TRP A 185 -3.98 5.64 -28.15
C TRP A 185 -5.44 5.64 -28.59
N LEU A 186 -6.00 4.46 -28.90
CA LEU A 186 -7.23 4.33 -29.68
C LEU A 186 -8.45 5.04 -29.06
N ALA A 187 -8.61 5.05 -27.73
CA ALA A 187 -9.71 5.78 -27.10
C ALA A 187 -9.62 7.30 -27.36
N TRP A 188 -8.45 7.89 -27.15
CA TRP A 188 -8.23 9.31 -27.40
C TRP A 188 -8.26 9.65 -28.89
N ASP A 189 -7.72 8.80 -29.76
CA ASP A 189 -7.75 9.01 -31.21
C ASP A 189 -9.19 9.01 -31.75
N LEU A 190 -10.03 8.07 -31.29
CA LEU A 190 -11.46 8.08 -31.61
C LEU A 190 -12.09 9.39 -31.14
N LEU A 191 -11.92 9.78 -29.88
CA LEU A 191 -12.53 11.02 -29.36
C LEU A 191 -12.01 12.29 -30.06
N CYS A 192 -10.77 12.29 -30.53
CA CYS A 192 -10.19 13.39 -31.30
C CYS A 192 -10.57 13.36 -32.79
N GLY A 193 -11.32 12.36 -33.25
CA GLY A 193 -11.71 12.20 -34.66
C GLY A 193 -10.54 11.88 -35.59
N ARG A 194 -9.48 11.22 -35.08
CA ARG A 194 -8.23 10.93 -35.79
C ARG A 194 -8.17 9.55 -36.44
N VAL A 195 -9.21 8.73 -36.26
CA VAL A 195 -9.27 7.38 -36.84
C VAL A 195 -10.06 7.44 -38.14
N ASP A 196 -9.36 7.29 -39.26
CA ASP A 196 -9.88 7.22 -40.62
C ASP A 196 -9.23 6.07 -41.40
N GLU A 197 -9.47 6.01 -42.71
CA GLU A 197 -8.97 4.96 -43.60
C GLU A 197 -7.44 4.85 -43.64
N ASP A 198 -6.72 5.93 -43.31
CA ASP A 198 -5.25 5.98 -43.30
C ASP A 198 -4.66 5.66 -41.91
N HIS A 199 -5.50 5.48 -40.88
CA HIS A 199 -5.05 5.16 -39.53
C HIS A 199 -4.39 3.78 -39.44
N THR A 200 -3.28 3.65 -38.71
CA THR A 200 -2.49 2.40 -38.59
C THR A 200 -3.34 1.19 -38.19
N LEU A 201 -4.31 1.38 -37.29
CA LEU A 201 -5.20 0.32 -36.80
C LEU A 201 -6.44 0.08 -37.67
N TRP A 202 -6.65 0.85 -38.73
CA TRP A 202 -7.84 0.72 -39.60
C TRP A 202 -8.06 -0.69 -40.14
N PRO A 203 -7.04 -1.39 -40.69
CA PRO A 203 -7.23 -2.77 -41.17
C PRO A 203 -7.58 -3.75 -40.05
N TYR A 204 -7.02 -3.58 -38.86
CA TYR A 204 -7.33 -4.41 -37.68
C TYR A 204 -8.80 -4.22 -37.26
N ILE A 205 -9.25 -2.97 -37.19
CA ILE A 205 -10.62 -2.63 -36.79
C ILE A 205 -11.63 -3.28 -37.74
N LEU A 206 -11.48 -3.10 -39.06
CA LEU A 206 -12.41 -3.71 -40.02
C LEU A 206 -12.35 -5.24 -40.03
N LYS A 207 -11.15 -5.82 -39.91
CA LYS A 207 -10.96 -7.28 -39.87
C LYS A 207 -11.65 -7.92 -38.66
N SER A 208 -11.79 -7.19 -37.55
CA SER A 208 -12.49 -7.69 -36.36
C SER A 208 -14.01 -7.83 -36.55
N GLY A 209 -14.58 -7.23 -37.60
CA GLY A 209 -16.02 -7.23 -37.87
C GLY A 209 -16.75 -5.94 -37.49
N ILE A 210 -16.02 -4.89 -37.09
CA ILE A 210 -16.58 -3.54 -36.88
C ILE A 210 -16.89 -2.89 -38.24
N ALA A 211 -18.07 -2.27 -38.33
CA ALA A 211 -18.48 -1.53 -39.52
C ALA A 211 -17.70 -0.22 -39.65
N ALA A 212 -17.31 0.14 -40.88
CA ALA A 212 -16.52 1.35 -41.14
C ALA A 212 -17.26 2.62 -40.67
N GLU A 213 -18.59 2.66 -40.84
CA GLU A 213 -19.43 3.77 -40.40
C GLU A 213 -19.38 4.01 -38.89
N ASP A 214 -19.19 2.98 -38.07
CA ASP A 214 -19.13 3.12 -36.61
C ASP A 214 -17.89 3.87 -36.14
N VAL A 215 -16.78 3.70 -36.88
CA VAL A 215 -15.50 4.35 -36.61
C VAL A 215 -15.50 5.76 -37.21
N LEU A 216 -15.91 5.89 -38.48
CA LEU A 216 -15.96 7.19 -39.18
C LEU A 216 -16.96 8.15 -38.54
N TRP A 217 -17.94 7.63 -37.79
CA TRP A 217 -18.83 8.46 -36.97
C TRP A 217 -18.05 9.44 -36.08
N PHE A 218 -16.91 9.05 -35.51
CA PHE A 218 -16.12 9.91 -34.63
C PHE A 218 -15.43 11.06 -35.36
N ARG A 219 -15.03 10.87 -36.62
CA ARG A 219 -14.49 11.96 -37.47
C ARG A 219 -15.51 13.09 -37.63
N ASP A 220 -16.77 12.72 -37.80
CA ASP A 220 -17.88 13.67 -37.98
C ASP A 220 -18.47 14.15 -36.64
N ASN A 221 -18.11 13.48 -35.53
CA ASN A 221 -18.60 13.75 -34.17
C ASN A 221 -17.45 13.84 -33.14
N PRO A 222 -16.40 14.65 -33.37
CA PRO A 222 -15.25 14.70 -32.47
C PRO A 222 -15.65 15.31 -31.13
N CYS A 223 -15.07 14.78 -30.05
CA CYS A 223 -15.16 15.30 -28.69
C CYS A 223 -13.78 15.23 -28.03
N PRO A 224 -12.79 16.00 -28.52
CA PRO A 224 -11.47 16.02 -27.92
C PRO A 224 -11.57 16.40 -26.45
N PRO A 225 -10.78 15.79 -25.57
CA PRO A 225 -10.77 16.15 -24.16
C PRO A 225 -10.28 17.58 -23.98
N ASP A 226 -10.89 18.30 -23.04
CA ASP A 226 -10.36 19.59 -22.57
C ASP A 226 -9.09 19.37 -21.73
N ILE A 227 -8.99 18.22 -21.05
CA ILE A 227 -7.80 17.74 -20.36
C ILE A 227 -7.62 16.23 -20.64
N VAL A 228 -6.47 15.85 -21.20
CA VAL A 228 -6.05 14.45 -21.33
C VAL A 228 -5.64 13.93 -19.95
N GLY A 229 -6.41 12.99 -19.40
CA GLY A 229 -6.13 12.37 -18.11
C GLY A 229 -5.26 11.13 -18.25
N LEU A 230 -4.14 11.10 -17.54
CA LEU A 230 -3.13 10.05 -17.63
C LEU A 230 -3.16 9.21 -16.34
N ASN A 231 -3.62 7.97 -16.44
CA ASN A 231 -3.47 7.01 -15.36
C ASN A 231 -2.17 6.24 -15.61
N TYR A 232 -1.28 6.21 -14.62
CA TYR A 232 0.02 5.58 -14.79
C TYR A 232 0.43 4.82 -13.53
N TYR A 233 0.67 3.54 -13.73
CA TYR A 233 1.11 2.62 -12.70
C TYR A 233 2.49 2.10 -13.03
N ILE A 234 3.19 1.68 -11.99
CA ILE A 234 4.51 1.08 -12.10
C ILE A 234 4.53 -0.22 -12.93
N THR A 235 3.37 -0.84 -13.05
CA THR A 235 3.10 -2.06 -13.82
C THR A 235 2.51 -1.77 -15.20
N SER A 236 2.24 -0.51 -15.55
CA SER A 236 1.67 -0.11 -16.85
C SER A 236 2.64 -0.36 -18.02
N GLU A 237 3.95 -0.32 -17.78
CA GLU A 237 4.95 -0.60 -18.82
C GLU A 237 5.29 -2.09 -18.91
N ARG A 238 5.22 -2.66 -20.11
CA ARG A 238 5.34 -4.10 -20.39
C ARG A 238 6.59 -4.43 -21.19
N TRP A 239 7.13 -5.62 -20.97
CA TRP A 239 8.26 -6.20 -21.73
C TRP A 239 7.83 -7.52 -22.36
N LEU A 240 7.94 -7.59 -23.70
CA LEU A 240 7.71 -8.80 -24.47
C LEU A 240 9.03 -9.47 -24.87
N ASP A 241 9.16 -10.76 -24.60
CA ASP A 241 10.35 -11.53 -24.98
C ASP A 241 9.96 -12.86 -25.62
N HIS A 242 10.48 -13.13 -26.83
CA HIS A 242 10.22 -14.37 -27.56
C HIS A 242 10.73 -15.63 -26.82
N ARG A 243 11.63 -15.46 -25.85
CA ARG A 243 12.21 -16.54 -25.04
C ARG A 243 11.41 -16.78 -23.76
N GLY A 244 10.17 -17.26 -23.92
CA GLY A 244 9.25 -17.48 -22.80
C GLY A 244 9.82 -18.37 -21.69
N GLU A 245 10.71 -19.32 -22.02
CA GLU A 245 11.35 -20.24 -21.08
C GLU A 245 12.25 -19.56 -20.03
N ARG A 246 12.61 -18.29 -20.24
CA ARG A 246 13.41 -17.50 -19.30
C ARG A 246 12.59 -16.87 -18.17
N TYR A 247 11.27 -16.98 -18.23
CA TYR A 247 10.34 -16.28 -17.35
C TYR A 247 9.46 -17.26 -16.58
N PRO A 248 8.91 -16.86 -15.41
CA PRO A 248 7.95 -17.70 -14.70
C PRO A 248 6.73 -18.00 -15.57
N ALA A 249 6.24 -19.24 -15.53
CA ALA A 249 5.18 -19.73 -16.43
C ALA A 249 3.91 -18.87 -16.45
N ARG A 250 3.56 -18.22 -15.33
CA ARG A 250 2.40 -17.30 -15.23
C ARG A 250 2.50 -16.05 -16.13
N TYR A 251 3.69 -15.72 -16.61
CA TYR A 251 3.93 -14.60 -17.52
C TYR A 251 4.08 -15.03 -18.98
N VAL A 252 3.93 -16.32 -19.29
CA VAL A 252 4.04 -16.84 -20.65
C VAL A 252 2.64 -17.12 -21.19
N GLY A 253 2.25 -16.36 -22.22
CA GLY A 253 0.92 -16.48 -22.81
C GLY A 253 0.77 -17.69 -23.75
N GLU A 254 -0.42 -17.87 -24.31
CA GLU A 254 -0.72 -18.96 -25.26
C GLU A 254 0.17 -18.96 -26.51
N HIS A 255 0.68 -17.78 -26.89
CA HIS A 255 1.60 -17.61 -28.02
C HIS A 255 3.06 -17.99 -27.68
N GLY A 256 3.37 -18.39 -26.44
CA GLY A 256 4.68 -18.89 -26.02
C GLY A 256 5.73 -17.82 -25.71
N PHE A 257 5.46 -16.54 -25.97
CA PHE A 257 6.31 -15.43 -25.52
C PHE A 257 5.94 -14.96 -24.11
N ALA A 258 6.91 -14.34 -23.42
CA ALA A 258 6.70 -13.73 -22.13
C ALA A 258 6.11 -12.31 -22.27
N ASP A 259 5.15 -11.98 -21.42
CA ASP A 259 4.63 -10.64 -21.19
C ASP A 259 4.71 -10.34 -19.69
N ILE A 260 5.61 -9.44 -19.29
CA ILE A 260 5.92 -9.14 -17.89
C ILE A 260 6.09 -7.62 -17.68
N GLU A 261 5.86 -7.12 -16.47
CA GLU A 261 6.13 -5.73 -16.13
C GLU A 261 7.61 -5.41 -16.33
N THR A 262 7.94 -4.28 -16.98
CA THR A 262 9.32 -3.85 -17.21
C THR A 262 10.11 -3.74 -15.90
N ALA A 263 9.47 -3.24 -14.84
CA ALA A 263 10.05 -3.13 -13.50
C ALA A 263 10.51 -4.48 -12.91
N ARG A 264 9.99 -5.62 -13.38
CA ARG A 264 10.32 -6.98 -12.92
C ARG A 264 11.29 -7.73 -13.84
N ALA A 265 11.65 -7.18 -15.00
CA ALA A 265 12.48 -7.85 -16.00
C ALA A 265 13.70 -7.05 -16.47
N LEU A 266 13.56 -5.74 -16.71
CA LEU A 266 14.60 -4.93 -17.33
C LEU A 266 15.65 -4.47 -16.34
N ALA A 267 16.92 -4.79 -16.59
CA ALA A 267 18.05 -4.45 -15.72
C ALA A 267 18.12 -2.93 -15.45
N THR A 268 17.94 -2.12 -16.51
CA THR A 268 17.78 -0.67 -16.41
C THR A 268 16.30 -0.32 -16.39
N PRO A 269 15.81 0.43 -15.39
CA PRO A 269 14.44 0.91 -15.35
C PRO A 269 14.07 1.69 -16.62
N THR A 270 12.78 1.67 -16.98
CA THR A 270 12.28 2.56 -18.03
C THR A 270 12.45 4.03 -17.60
N PRO A 271 12.44 4.97 -18.55
CA PRO A 271 12.47 6.40 -18.24
C PRO A 271 11.28 6.90 -17.39
N GLY A 272 10.23 6.09 -17.23
CA GLY A 272 9.03 6.42 -16.46
C GLY A 272 8.02 7.29 -17.22
N ILE A 273 7.10 7.89 -16.49
CA ILE A 273 5.97 8.65 -17.05
C ILE A 273 6.38 9.90 -17.86
N GLY A 274 7.52 10.54 -17.54
CA GLY A 274 7.91 11.82 -18.12
C GLY A 274 7.94 11.82 -19.66
N PRO A 275 8.74 10.95 -20.30
CA PRO A 275 8.73 10.85 -21.77
C PRO A 275 7.39 10.43 -22.36
N LEU A 276 6.57 9.65 -21.64
CA LEU A 276 5.23 9.30 -22.11
C LEU A 276 4.29 10.51 -22.13
N MET A 277 4.42 11.42 -21.16
CA MET A 277 3.71 12.70 -21.17
C MET A 277 4.18 13.62 -22.32
N GLU A 278 5.47 13.58 -22.66
CA GLU A 278 6.00 14.28 -23.84
C GLU A 278 5.38 13.72 -25.12
N GLU A 279 5.27 12.39 -25.27
CA GLU A 279 4.57 11.76 -26.40
C GLU A 279 3.09 12.19 -26.48
N VAL A 280 2.39 12.31 -25.35
CA VAL A 280 1.00 12.83 -25.29
C VAL A 280 0.96 14.28 -25.77
N TRP A 281 1.88 15.13 -25.31
CA TRP A 281 1.93 16.54 -25.67
C TRP A 281 2.20 16.71 -27.16
N GLU A 282 3.17 15.97 -27.71
CA GLU A 282 3.52 15.98 -29.12
C GLU A 282 2.37 15.48 -30.00
N ARG A 283 1.65 14.43 -29.56
CA ARG A 283 0.55 13.86 -30.33
C ARG A 283 -0.68 14.77 -30.37
N TYR A 284 -1.09 15.31 -29.22
CA TYR A 284 -2.38 15.99 -29.11
C TYR A 284 -2.29 17.52 -29.00
N GLY A 285 -1.23 18.06 -28.39
CA GLY A 285 -1.12 19.50 -28.11
C GLY A 285 -2.21 20.03 -27.18
N LEU A 286 -2.80 19.14 -26.35
CA LEU A 286 -3.88 19.45 -25.42
C LEU A 286 -3.37 19.49 -23.97
N PRO A 287 -4.02 20.25 -23.06
CA PRO A 287 -3.71 20.20 -21.64
C PRO A 287 -3.82 18.78 -21.09
N MET A 288 -2.98 18.43 -20.13
CA MET A 288 -2.96 17.08 -19.54
C MET A 288 -2.91 17.12 -18.01
N ALA A 289 -3.31 16.02 -17.39
CA ALA A 289 -3.17 15.82 -15.95
C ALA A 289 -2.83 14.36 -15.67
N VAL A 290 -1.98 14.10 -14.69
CA VAL A 290 -1.86 12.75 -14.14
C VAL A 290 -3.08 12.53 -13.25
N THR A 291 -4.00 11.67 -13.68
CA THR A 291 -5.32 11.49 -13.05
C THR A 291 -5.37 10.36 -12.04
N GLU A 292 -4.36 9.49 -12.02
CA GLU A 292 -4.14 8.48 -10.99
C GLU A 292 -2.63 8.24 -10.78
N ALA A 293 -2.17 8.48 -9.56
CA ALA A 293 -0.83 8.13 -9.10
C ALA A 293 -0.94 7.30 -7.82
N HIS A 294 -0.72 5.99 -7.93
CA HIS A 294 -0.79 5.03 -6.82
C HIS A 294 0.21 3.89 -6.96
N ILE A 295 0.54 3.28 -5.82
CA ILE A 295 1.25 2.01 -5.76
C ILE A 295 0.81 1.25 -4.50
N ASP A 296 0.53 -0.04 -4.66
CA ASP A 296 0.37 -0.96 -3.53
C ASP A 296 1.76 -1.36 -3.03
N ALA A 297 2.22 -0.69 -1.97
CA ALA A 297 3.53 -0.89 -1.37
C ALA A 297 3.59 -0.31 0.05
N ASN A 298 4.70 -0.56 0.73
CA ASN A 298 5.04 0.06 2.02
C ASN A 298 5.09 1.59 1.93
N ARG A 299 4.96 2.26 3.08
CA ARG A 299 4.76 3.71 3.12
C ARG A 299 5.82 4.52 2.37
N GLU A 300 7.10 4.20 2.51
CA GLU A 300 8.19 4.90 1.84
C GLU A 300 8.09 4.83 0.31
N ASP A 301 7.62 3.71 -0.23
CA ASP A 301 7.52 3.51 -1.67
C ASP A 301 6.28 4.21 -2.24
N GLN A 302 5.20 4.32 -1.48
CA GLN A 302 4.08 5.21 -1.82
C GLN A 302 4.52 6.68 -1.91
N LEU A 303 5.32 7.15 -0.95
CA LEU A 303 5.87 8.51 -0.96
C LEU A 303 6.80 8.75 -2.14
N ARG A 304 7.73 7.83 -2.38
CA ARG A 304 8.70 7.91 -3.49
C ARG A 304 7.98 7.90 -4.85
N TRP A 305 6.94 7.08 -4.99
CA TRP A 305 6.17 7.00 -6.23
C TRP A 305 5.45 8.31 -6.54
N LEU A 306 4.69 8.85 -5.57
CA LEU A 306 4.02 10.14 -5.75
C LEU A 306 5.03 11.25 -6.06
N TYR A 307 6.16 11.27 -5.36
CA TYR A 307 7.18 12.29 -5.58
C TYR A 307 7.86 12.17 -6.96
N GLU A 308 8.09 10.95 -7.44
CA GLU A 308 8.61 10.69 -8.78
C GLU A 308 7.65 11.19 -9.87
N VAL A 309 6.36 10.86 -9.76
CA VAL A 309 5.30 11.34 -10.66
C VAL A 309 5.19 12.87 -10.63
N TRP A 310 5.23 13.47 -9.44
CA TRP A 310 5.19 14.92 -9.27
C TRP A 310 6.36 15.62 -9.96
N ASN A 311 7.58 15.10 -9.79
CA ASN A 311 8.77 15.67 -10.41
C ASN A 311 8.74 15.49 -11.93
N ALA A 312 8.30 14.34 -12.43
CA ALA A 312 8.13 14.11 -13.87
C ALA A 312 7.15 15.11 -14.50
N ALA A 313 5.99 15.32 -13.86
CA ALA A 313 5.02 16.32 -14.29
C ALA A 313 5.62 17.74 -14.34
N HIS A 314 6.40 18.11 -13.32
CA HIS A 314 7.04 19.42 -13.27
C HIS A 314 8.15 19.60 -14.31
N ASP A 315 8.92 18.55 -14.60
CA ASP A 315 9.96 18.59 -15.62
C ASP A 315 9.38 18.67 -17.03
N VAL A 316 8.26 18.01 -17.29
CA VAL A 316 7.50 18.18 -18.56
C VAL A 316 6.97 19.60 -18.70
N GLN A 317 6.45 20.22 -17.62
CA GLN A 317 6.06 21.64 -17.64
C GLN A 317 7.24 22.55 -18.02
N LYS A 318 8.43 22.32 -17.45
CA LYS A 318 9.63 23.12 -17.77
C LYS A 318 10.05 22.99 -19.23
N LYS A 319 9.77 21.84 -19.86
CA LYS A 319 10.02 21.59 -21.29
C LYS A 319 8.92 22.16 -22.21
N GLY A 320 7.86 22.76 -21.64
CA GLY A 320 6.79 23.43 -22.39
C GLY A 320 5.50 22.62 -22.53
N GLY A 321 5.40 21.43 -21.93
CA GLY A 321 4.15 20.68 -21.88
C GLY A 321 3.12 21.30 -20.94
N ASP A 322 1.84 21.29 -21.31
CA ASP A 322 0.77 21.89 -20.51
C ASP A 322 0.17 20.91 -19.48
N VAL A 323 0.94 20.61 -18.42
CA VAL A 323 0.47 19.76 -17.32
C VAL A 323 -0.30 20.60 -16.29
N ARG A 324 -1.54 20.23 -15.97
CA ARG A 324 -2.44 21.02 -15.10
C ARG A 324 -2.56 20.49 -13.68
N ALA A 325 -2.41 19.17 -13.49
CA ALA A 325 -2.59 18.54 -12.20
C ALA A 325 -1.89 17.19 -12.08
N VAL A 326 -1.68 16.77 -10.83
CA VAL A 326 -1.39 15.41 -10.42
C VAL A 326 -2.38 15.06 -9.32
N THR A 327 -3.16 14.00 -9.50
CA THR A 327 -4.11 13.53 -8.48
C THR A 327 -3.64 12.21 -7.87
N VAL A 328 -3.76 12.12 -6.55
CA VAL A 328 -3.36 10.93 -5.79
C VAL A 328 -4.51 9.93 -5.80
N TRP A 329 -4.25 8.75 -6.36
CA TRP A 329 -5.10 7.60 -6.13
C TRP A 329 -4.44 6.74 -5.03
N SER A 330 -5.14 6.28 -4.01
CA SER A 330 -6.49 6.63 -3.60
C SER A 330 -6.46 7.42 -2.27
N LEU A 331 -7.48 8.25 -2.04
CA LEU A 331 -7.62 8.98 -0.77
C LEU A 331 -7.93 8.02 0.39
N LEU A 332 -8.79 7.03 0.16
CA LEU A 332 -9.31 6.12 1.18
C LEU A 332 -8.82 4.68 1.05
N GLY A 333 -7.83 4.43 0.18
CA GLY A 333 -7.40 3.07 -0.15
C GLY A 333 -8.35 2.35 -1.12
N SER A 334 -7.93 1.15 -1.49
CA SER A 334 -8.66 0.21 -2.37
C SER A 334 -8.82 -1.13 -1.68
N TYR A 335 -9.87 -1.86 -2.02
CA TYR A 335 -10.08 -3.24 -1.58
C TYR A 335 -10.04 -4.18 -2.78
N ASP A 336 -9.31 -5.29 -2.64
CA ASP A 336 -9.21 -6.38 -3.60
C ASP A 336 -8.76 -5.96 -5.02
N TRP A 337 -8.13 -4.78 -5.15
CA TRP A 337 -7.65 -4.28 -6.44
C TRP A 337 -6.43 -5.05 -6.95
N ASN A 338 -5.62 -5.59 -6.02
CA ASN A 338 -4.57 -6.56 -6.30
C ASN A 338 -5.04 -7.81 -7.09
N CYS A 339 -6.33 -8.12 -7.09
CA CYS A 339 -6.94 -9.17 -7.91
C CYS A 339 -7.94 -8.62 -8.94
N LEU A 340 -7.88 -7.32 -9.25
CA LEU A 340 -8.79 -6.63 -10.17
C LEU A 340 -10.26 -6.82 -9.80
N VAL A 341 -10.56 -6.93 -8.49
CA VAL A 341 -11.91 -7.17 -7.96
C VAL A 341 -12.58 -8.44 -8.54
N THR A 342 -11.77 -9.42 -8.93
CA THR A 342 -12.28 -10.73 -9.38
C THR A 342 -12.60 -11.66 -8.23
N GLU A 343 -12.06 -11.37 -7.04
CA GLU A 343 -12.26 -12.12 -5.82
C GLU A 343 -12.54 -11.15 -4.66
N CYS A 344 -13.29 -11.60 -3.65
CA CYS A 344 -13.56 -10.83 -2.44
C CYS A 344 -12.70 -11.39 -1.30
N ARG A 345 -11.42 -11.00 -1.25
CA ARG A 345 -10.47 -11.46 -0.22
C ARG A 345 -10.41 -10.52 0.98
N GLY A 346 -10.95 -9.30 0.86
CA GLY A 346 -10.85 -8.26 1.88
C GLY A 346 -9.43 -7.68 2.00
N TYR A 347 -8.58 -7.85 0.99
CA TYR A 347 -7.25 -7.26 0.97
C TYR A 347 -7.37 -5.74 0.84
N TYR A 348 -6.75 -4.99 1.74
CA TYR A 348 -6.84 -3.53 1.78
C TYR A 348 -5.50 -2.89 1.44
N GLU A 349 -5.50 -2.06 0.41
CA GLU A 349 -4.38 -1.24 -0.05
C GLU A 349 -4.52 0.17 0.54
N ASN A 350 -3.54 0.61 1.31
CA ASN A 350 -3.63 1.87 2.04
C ASN A 350 -3.58 3.09 1.10
N GLY A 351 -4.45 4.08 1.35
CA GLY A 351 -4.43 5.37 0.68
C GLY A 351 -3.74 6.50 1.47
N ALA A 352 -4.11 7.74 1.14
CA ALA A 352 -3.75 8.92 1.92
C ALA A 352 -4.32 8.87 3.36
N TYR A 353 -5.45 8.18 3.53
CA TYR A 353 -5.99 7.77 4.82
C TYR A 353 -6.03 6.24 4.91
N ASP A 354 -5.60 5.72 6.05
CA ASP A 354 -5.71 4.31 6.44
C ASP A 354 -7.04 4.10 7.17
N LEU A 355 -7.80 3.09 6.73
CA LEU A 355 -9.14 2.78 7.23
C LEU A 355 -9.20 1.65 8.25
N ARG A 356 -8.06 1.08 8.62
CA ARG A 356 -8.00 -0.01 9.62
C ARG A 356 -8.13 0.49 11.06
N SER A 357 -8.23 1.80 11.25
CA SER A 357 -8.57 2.49 12.50
C SER A 357 -10.07 2.79 12.59
N PRO A 358 -10.65 3.02 13.79
CA PRO A 358 -12.08 3.37 13.93
C PRO A 358 -12.51 4.63 13.17
N GLN A 359 -11.55 5.51 12.88
CA GLN A 359 -11.72 6.70 12.04
C GLN A 359 -10.59 6.72 10.99
N PRO A 360 -10.82 7.28 9.79
CA PRO A 360 -9.77 7.43 8.79
C PRO A 360 -8.55 8.16 9.35
N ARG A 361 -7.41 7.46 9.41
CA ARG A 361 -6.16 7.96 9.98
C ARG A 361 -5.28 8.50 8.86
N PRO A 362 -4.83 9.77 8.92
CA PRO A 362 -3.95 10.31 7.89
C PRO A 362 -2.61 9.58 7.89
N THR A 363 -2.07 9.34 6.71
CA THR A 363 -0.77 8.69 6.54
C THR A 363 0.30 9.71 6.15
N ALA A 364 1.56 9.30 6.07
CA ALA A 364 2.62 10.17 5.54
C ALA A 364 2.30 10.67 4.13
N LEU A 365 1.51 9.92 3.34
CA LEU A 365 1.09 10.32 2.00
C LEU A 365 0.17 11.56 2.06
N ALA A 366 -0.75 11.63 3.03
CA ALA A 366 -1.56 12.82 3.26
C ALA A 366 -0.70 14.06 3.61
N ARG A 367 0.35 13.88 4.41
CA ARG A 367 1.29 14.98 4.71
C ARG A 367 2.07 15.40 3.46
N LEU A 368 2.55 14.46 2.65
CA LEU A 368 3.23 14.78 1.39
C LEU A 368 2.30 15.56 0.44
N MET A 369 1.03 15.16 0.34
CA MET A 369 0.02 15.90 -0.43
C MET A 369 -0.13 17.35 0.04
N GLN A 370 -0.18 17.59 1.35
CA GLN A 370 -0.25 18.95 1.91
C GLN A 370 1.00 19.78 1.62
N GLU A 371 2.19 19.15 1.66
CA GLU A 371 3.45 19.82 1.34
C GLU A 371 3.46 20.24 -0.14
N LEU A 372 3.16 19.31 -1.05
CA LEU A 372 3.11 19.55 -2.49
C LEU A 372 2.03 20.59 -2.87
N SER A 373 0.82 20.47 -2.30
CA SER A 373 -0.29 21.40 -2.61
C SER A 373 -0.04 22.83 -2.14
N THR A 374 0.85 23.02 -1.17
CA THR A 374 1.24 24.35 -0.65
C THR A 374 2.60 24.82 -1.16
N GLY A 375 3.22 24.10 -2.10
CA GLY A 375 4.53 24.43 -2.66
C GLY A 375 5.69 24.31 -1.64
N ARG A 376 5.48 23.61 -0.53
CA ARG A 376 6.53 23.33 0.46
C ARG A 376 7.43 22.20 -0.05
N THR A 377 8.71 22.29 0.27
CA THR A 377 9.64 21.19 0.01
C THR A 377 9.25 19.98 0.85
N PRO A 378 9.13 18.77 0.24
CA PRO A 378 8.83 17.56 0.99
C PRO A 378 9.81 17.32 2.13
N SER A 379 9.29 17.07 3.34
CA SER A 379 10.11 17.01 4.56
C SER A 379 10.50 15.59 4.98
N ASN A 380 9.86 14.56 4.41
CA ASN A 380 10.07 13.18 4.84
C ASN A 380 11.43 12.61 4.34
N PRO A 381 12.36 12.22 5.23
CA PRO A 381 13.69 11.75 4.83
C PRO A 381 13.69 10.47 3.99
N VAL A 382 12.63 9.65 4.04
CA VAL A 382 12.58 8.39 3.28
C VAL A 382 12.56 8.60 1.76
N LEU A 383 12.22 9.80 1.30
CA LEU A 383 12.27 10.22 -0.12
C LEU A 383 13.68 10.19 -0.71
N GLN A 384 14.72 10.12 0.12
CA GLN A 384 16.12 10.07 -0.32
C GLN A 384 16.57 8.65 -0.74
N GLY A 385 15.77 7.63 -0.48
CA GLY A 385 16.03 6.25 -0.91
C GLY A 385 15.41 5.92 -2.28
N LEU A 386 15.62 4.68 -2.73
CA LEU A 386 15.12 4.19 -4.00
C LEU A 386 13.83 3.38 -3.83
N GLY A 387 12.83 3.68 -4.66
CA GLY A 387 11.62 2.86 -4.80
C GLY A 387 11.99 1.44 -5.22
N TRP A 388 11.20 0.42 -4.82
CA TRP A 388 11.52 -0.98 -5.13
C TRP A 388 11.74 -1.23 -6.64
N TRP A 389 11.06 -0.47 -7.51
CA TRP A 389 11.20 -0.52 -8.97
C TRP A 389 12.55 -0.07 -9.51
N ARG A 390 13.37 0.60 -8.69
CA ARG A 390 14.73 1.01 -9.03
C ARG A 390 15.79 0.14 -8.34
N ARG A 391 15.39 -0.77 -7.45
CA ARG A 391 16.33 -1.61 -6.66
C ARG A 391 16.85 -2.81 -7.49
N PRO A 392 18.11 -3.22 -7.33
CA PRO A 392 18.66 -4.37 -8.06
C PRO A 392 17.99 -5.72 -7.75
N GLY A 393 17.38 -5.92 -6.58
CA GLY A 393 16.75 -7.18 -6.19
C GLY A 393 15.31 -7.40 -6.67
N ARG A 394 14.78 -6.53 -7.54
CA ARG A 394 13.35 -6.47 -7.88
C ARG A 394 12.86 -7.53 -8.88
N PHE A 395 13.78 -8.26 -9.50
CA PHE A 395 13.50 -9.06 -10.69
C PHE A 395 12.83 -10.40 -10.38
N LEU A 396 11.93 -10.84 -11.26
CA LEU A 396 11.28 -12.16 -11.18
C LEU A 396 11.88 -13.18 -12.17
N CYS A 397 12.87 -12.74 -12.94
CA CYS A 397 13.60 -13.53 -13.92
C CYS A 397 15.06 -13.01 -13.99
N PRO A 398 15.99 -13.73 -14.66
CA PRO A 398 17.31 -13.18 -14.95
C PRO A 398 17.19 -11.82 -15.65
N PRO A 399 17.86 -10.76 -15.14
CA PRO A 399 17.68 -9.40 -15.65
C PRO A 399 18.01 -9.29 -17.15
N VAL A 400 17.19 -8.54 -17.88
CA VAL A 400 17.36 -8.32 -19.32
C VAL A 400 18.05 -6.98 -19.56
N ALA A 401 19.19 -7.01 -20.25
CA ALA A 401 19.83 -5.82 -20.79
C ALA A 401 19.38 -5.61 -22.25
N THR A 402 18.90 -4.41 -22.58
CA THR A 402 18.53 -4.01 -23.95
C THR A 402 19.69 -3.27 -24.64
N SER A 403 19.66 -3.05 -25.96
CA SER A 403 20.71 -2.28 -26.65
C SER A 403 20.77 -0.81 -26.21
N ALA A 404 19.64 -0.23 -25.77
CA ALA A 404 19.58 1.10 -25.14
C ALA A 404 20.43 1.19 -23.85
N THR A 405 20.71 0.05 -23.21
CA THR A 405 21.52 -0.07 -21.99
C THR A 405 22.98 0.37 -22.18
N VAL A 406 23.53 0.27 -23.39
CA VAL A 406 24.95 0.62 -23.63
C VAL A 406 25.16 2.14 -23.70
N ALA A 407 24.13 2.90 -24.08
CA ALA A 407 24.19 4.35 -24.22
C ALA A 407 23.82 5.12 -22.94
N ALA A 408 23.00 4.55 -22.05
CA ALA A 408 22.49 5.21 -20.85
C ALA A 408 23.42 5.11 -19.61
N LEU A 409 24.48 4.29 -19.69
CA LEU A 409 25.46 4.08 -18.61
C LEU A 409 26.17 5.36 -18.07
N PRO A 410 26.24 6.52 -18.75
CA PRO A 410 26.83 7.72 -18.16
C PRO A 410 25.87 8.60 -17.33
N ALA A 411 24.54 8.41 -17.39
CA ALA A 411 23.61 9.47 -16.98
C ALA A 411 23.17 9.51 -15.49
N GLU A 412 23.38 8.45 -14.70
CA GLU A 412 23.00 8.45 -13.26
C GLU A 412 24.21 8.36 -12.30
N ARG A 413 25.35 8.98 -12.66
CA ARG A 413 26.46 9.21 -11.70
C ARG A 413 26.43 10.58 -11.01
N HIS A 414 25.38 11.36 -11.21
CA HIS A 414 25.27 12.71 -10.66
C HIS A 414 24.03 12.92 -9.80
N THR A 415 24.03 12.35 -8.59
CA THR A 415 23.70 13.14 -7.42
C THR A 415 24.84 13.00 -6.44
N ALA A 416 25.49 14.11 -6.07
CA ALA A 416 26.34 14.12 -4.89
C ALA A 416 25.46 13.64 -3.73
N GLN A 417 25.67 12.39 -3.27
CA GLN A 417 24.85 11.78 -2.24
C GLN A 417 24.95 12.66 -0.99
N ARG A 418 23.93 13.48 -0.77
CA ARG A 418 23.71 14.05 0.56
C ARG A 418 23.65 12.86 1.53
N PRO A 419 24.32 12.94 2.68
CA PRO A 419 24.25 11.86 3.65
C PRO A 419 22.79 11.60 4.01
N VAL A 420 22.29 10.42 3.68
CA VAL A 420 20.90 10.04 3.94
C VAL A 420 20.73 9.91 5.45
N GLN A 421 19.77 10.66 6.01
CA GLN A 421 19.51 10.61 7.45
C GLN A 421 19.06 9.19 7.82
N PRO A 422 19.73 8.51 8.76
CA PRO A 422 19.39 7.14 9.10
C PRO A 422 18.35 7.05 10.23
N ILE A 423 17.78 5.86 10.40
CA ILE A 423 17.20 5.39 11.66
C ILE A 423 18.34 4.84 12.53
N LEU A 424 18.47 5.28 13.79
CA LEU A 424 19.34 4.56 14.74
C LEU A 424 18.54 3.45 15.42
N ILE A 425 19.07 2.23 15.42
CA ILE A 425 18.44 1.08 16.05
C ILE A 425 19.33 0.62 17.19
N SER A 426 18.85 0.69 18.42
CA SER A 426 19.55 0.08 19.57
C SER A 426 19.20 -1.41 19.70
N GLY A 427 19.98 -2.16 20.47
CA GLY A 427 19.72 -3.59 20.69
C GLY A 427 20.28 -4.49 19.59
N ALA A 428 21.49 -4.18 19.10
CA ALA A 428 22.14 -4.86 17.97
C ALA A 428 22.17 -6.40 18.03
N THR A 429 22.16 -6.97 19.22
CA THR A 429 22.24 -8.42 19.45
C THR A 429 20.89 -9.06 19.78
N GLY A 430 19.79 -8.30 19.77
CA GLY A 430 18.46 -8.78 20.14
C GLY A 430 17.56 -9.03 18.91
N THR A 431 16.57 -9.92 19.09
CA THR A 431 15.62 -10.33 18.03
C THR A 431 15.00 -9.16 17.29
N LEU A 432 14.50 -8.15 18.01
CA LEU A 432 13.91 -6.96 17.40
C LEU A 432 14.95 -6.09 16.67
N GLY A 433 16.13 -5.86 17.24
CA GLY A 433 17.16 -5.04 16.60
C GLY A 433 17.60 -5.61 15.25
N SER A 434 17.81 -6.93 15.18
CA SER A 434 18.11 -7.63 13.93
C SER A 434 16.94 -7.64 12.95
N ALA A 435 15.71 -7.81 13.44
CA ALA A 435 14.49 -7.75 12.62
C ALA A 435 14.29 -6.37 11.97
N PHE A 436 14.45 -5.28 12.73
CA PHE A 436 14.42 -3.92 12.20
C PHE A 436 15.51 -3.70 11.15
N ALA A 437 16.74 -4.15 11.42
CA ALA A 437 17.85 -4.02 10.47
C ALA A 437 17.51 -4.70 9.12
N ARG A 438 17.03 -5.95 9.19
CA ARG A 438 16.64 -6.73 8.01
C ARG A 438 15.53 -6.05 7.22
N ILE A 439 14.44 -5.65 7.88
CA ILE A 439 13.32 -5.02 7.17
C ILE A 439 13.68 -3.62 6.66
N CYS A 440 14.52 -2.85 7.36
CA CYS A 440 15.02 -1.58 6.84
C CYS A 440 15.84 -1.79 5.56
N GLU A 441 16.65 -2.84 5.50
CA GLU A 441 17.40 -3.21 4.29
C GLU A 441 16.46 -3.58 3.14
N GLU A 442 15.48 -4.46 3.38
CA GLU A 442 14.45 -4.86 2.40
C GLU A 442 13.67 -3.64 1.85
N ARG A 443 13.35 -2.68 2.73
CA ARG A 443 12.63 -1.43 2.42
C ARG A 443 13.49 -0.29 1.89
N ASN A 444 14.82 -0.50 1.81
CA ASN A 444 15.79 0.52 1.45
C ASN A 444 15.62 1.81 2.28
N LEU A 445 15.48 1.64 3.59
CA LEU A 445 15.54 2.72 4.58
C LEU A 445 16.99 2.82 5.07
N ALA A 446 17.56 4.02 5.13
CA ALA A 446 18.88 4.19 5.72
C ALA A 446 18.81 3.90 7.23
N PHE A 447 19.68 3.03 7.74
CA PHE A 447 19.71 2.69 9.16
C PHE A 447 21.13 2.47 9.68
N ARG A 448 21.29 2.55 11.00
CA ARG A 448 22.50 2.15 11.73
C ARG A 448 22.10 1.41 12.99
N VAL A 449 22.52 0.15 13.09
CA VAL A 449 22.35 -0.65 14.29
C VAL A 449 23.52 -0.36 15.23
N LEU A 450 23.22 -0.02 16.47
CA LEU A 450 24.20 0.40 17.46
C LEU A 450 24.28 -0.61 18.61
N THR A 451 25.50 -1.00 18.93
CA THR A 451 25.82 -1.75 20.15
C THR A 451 25.70 -0.85 21.38
N ARG A 452 25.66 -1.46 22.57
CA ARG A 452 25.69 -0.72 23.84
C ARG A 452 26.96 0.13 24.00
N GLN A 453 28.08 -0.28 23.39
CA GLN A 453 29.34 0.49 23.44
C GLN A 453 29.27 1.76 22.58
N GLU A 454 28.52 1.71 21.47
CA GLU A 454 28.35 2.86 20.57
C GLU A 454 27.28 3.83 21.07
N MET A 455 26.20 3.30 21.66
CA MET A 455 25.14 4.10 22.27
C MET A 455 24.55 3.36 23.48
N ASP A 456 24.98 3.74 24.68
CA ASP A 456 24.32 3.28 25.91
C ASP A 456 23.08 4.15 26.15
N ILE A 457 21.91 3.56 25.92
CA ILE A 457 20.62 4.27 25.99
C ILE A 457 20.36 4.91 27.36
N ALA A 458 21.03 4.46 28.43
CA ALA A 458 20.87 5.02 29.76
C ALA A 458 21.93 6.08 30.13
N ASP A 459 22.88 6.38 29.24
CA ASP A 459 23.84 7.47 29.40
C ASP A 459 23.46 8.65 28.48
N PRO A 460 23.01 9.79 29.05
CA PRO A 460 22.67 10.98 28.27
C PRO A 460 23.79 11.46 27.35
N ALA A 461 25.06 11.42 27.80
CA ALA A 461 26.17 11.92 26.98
C ALA A 461 26.43 11.01 25.76
N SER A 462 26.30 9.69 25.96
CA SER A 462 26.42 8.70 24.88
C SER A 462 25.33 8.88 23.81
N VAL A 463 24.07 9.07 24.22
CA VAL A 463 22.95 9.31 23.31
C VAL A 463 23.13 10.61 22.52
N GLU A 464 23.55 11.69 23.18
CA GLU A 464 23.82 12.97 22.52
C GLU A 464 24.92 12.87 21.48
N ALA A 465 26.01 12.18 21.80
CA ALA A 465 27.11 11.94 20.86
C ALA A 465 26.65 11.14 19.63
N ALA A 466 25.78 10.15 19.80
CA ALA A 466 25.24 9.37 18.70
C ALA A 466 24.33 10.21 17.78
N ILE A 467 23.42 11.01 18.35
CA ILE A 467 22.55 11.90 17.56
C ILE A 467 23.39 12.92 16.79
N GLU A 468 24.38 13.54 17.44
CA GLU A 468 25.26 14.53 16.79
C GLU A 468 26.08 13.91 15.65
N ARG A 469 26.58 12.69 15.85
CA ARG A 469 27.41 11.98 14.87
C ARG A 469 26.62 11.55 13.63
N TYR A 470 25.44 10.96 13.83
CA TYR A 470 24.71 10.29 12.76
C TYR A 470 23.55 11.12 12.17
N LYS A 471 23.13 12.19 12.85
CA LYS A 471 22.02 13.08 12.44
C LYS A 471 20.76 12.30 12.01
N PRO A 472 20.27 11.37 12.84
CA PRO A 472 19.15 10.52 12.47
C PRO A 472 17.84 11.30 12.39
N TRP A 473 16.88 10.77 11.65
CA TRP A 473 15.50 11.28 11.69
C TRP A 473 14.63 10.52 12.69
N ALA A 474 15.02 9.30 13.05
CA ALA A 474 14.36 8.52 14.10
C ALA A 474 15.33 7.64 14.88
N ILE A 475 14.93 7.29 16.11
CA ILE A 475 15.55 6.26 16.95
C ILE A 475 14.52 5.18 17.23
N VAL A 476 14.90 3.92 16.99
CA VAL A 476 14.18 2.72 17.40
C VAL A 476 14.88 2.12 18.61
N ASN A 477 14.20 2.16 19.75
CA ASN A 477 14.66 1.51 20.97
C ASN A 477 14.22 0.04 21.04
N ALA A 478 14.96 -0.83 20.34
CA ALA A 478 14.80 -2.28 20.41
C ALA A 478 15.71 -2.95 21.47
N GLY A 479 16.42 -2.14 22.27
CA GLY A 479 17.19 -2.61 23.42
C GLY A 479 16.35 -2.71 24.70
N GLY A 480 16.73 -3.60 25.61
CA GLY A 480 16.07 -3.73 26.91
C GLY A 480 16.45 -5.01 27.65
N TYR A 481 16.00 -5.10 28.89
CA TYR A 481 16.02 -6.33 29.67
C TYR A 481 14.82 -7.18 29.26
N VAL A 482 15.04 -8.38 28.72
CA VAL A 482 13.97 -9.25 28.16
C VAL A 482 13.66 -10.49 28.99
N ARG A 483 14.56 -10.88 29.89
CA ARG A 483 14.42 -12.10 30.70
C ARG A 483 13.50 -11.85 31.89
N VAL A 484 12.20 -12.11 31.73
CA VAL A 484 11.15 -11.78 32.72
C VAL A 484 11.45 -12.38 34.09
N HIS A 485 11.89 -13.64 34.15
CA HIS A 485 12.17 -14.32 35.42
C HIS A 485 13.45 -13.80 36.10
N ASP A 486 14.50 -13.52 35.32
CA ASP A 486 15.76 -12.99 35.85
C ASP A 486 15.59 -11.57 36.43
N ALA A 487 14.59 -10.82 35.94
CA ALA A 487 14.32 -9.47 36.42
C ALA A 487 13.96 -9.42 37.92
N GLU A 488 13.40 -10.50 38.47
CA GLU A 488 13.12 -10.60 39.92
C GLU A 488 14.41 -10.59 40.75
N GLN A 489 15.53 -11.07 40.18
CA GLN A 489 16.83 -11.12 40.84
C GLN A 489 17.70 -9.89 40.48
N ASP A 490 17.51 -9.31 39.30
CA ASP A 490 18.21 -8.11 38.81
C ASP A 490 17.26 -6.95 38.51
N SER A 491 16.54 -6.50 39.54
CA SER A 491 15.61 -5.37 39.42
C SER A 491 16.31 -4.07 39.00
N THR A 492 17.54 -3.83 39.48
CA THR A 492 18.29 -2.60 39.14
C THR A 492 18.69 -2.57 37.68
N GLY A 493 19.22 -3.68 37.14
CA GLY A 493 19.53 -3.81 35.71
C GLY A 493 18.28 -3.70 34.85
N CYS A 494 17.18 -4.33 35.26
CA CYS A 494 15.89 -4.24 34.60
C CYS A 494 15.39 -2.78 34.52
N MET A 495 15.31 -2.07 35.65
CA MET A 495 14.85 -0.68 35.70
C MET A 495 15.75 0.26 34.91
N ARG A 496 17.08 0.05 34.95
CA ARG A 496 18.02 0.84 34.16
C ARG A 496 17.76 0.69 32.66
N ALA A 497 17.61 -0.54 32.18
CA ALA A 497 17.45 -0.81 30.75
C ALA A 497 16.04 -0.48 30.25
N ASN A 498 15.01 -0.85 31.01
CA ASN A 498 13.62 -0.77 30.55
C ASN A 498 12.91 0.52 30.93
N ALA A 499 13.32 1.26 31.98
CA ALA A 499 12.68 2.51 32.39
C ALA A 499 13.59 3.73 32.21
N HIS A 500 14.81 3.71 32.77
CA HIS A 500 15.72 4.86 32.68
C HIS A 500 16.20 5.12 31.25
N GLY A 501 16.65 4.09 30.53
CA GLY A 501 17.14 4.20 29.16
C GLY A 501 16.14 4.88 28.20
N PRO A 502 14.90 4.37 28.07
CA PRO A 502 13.89 5.00 27.23
C PRO A 502 13.62 6.47 27.58
N VAL A 503 13.65 6.84 28.86
CA VAL A 503 13.45 8.24 29.29
C VAL A 503 14.58 9.14 28.82
N VAL A 504 15.84 8.69 28.89
CA VAL A 504 16.99 9.44 28.34
C VAL A 504 16.83 9.64 26.84
N LEU A 505 16.47 8.59 26.10
CA LEU A 505 16.18 8.68 24.67
C LEU A 505 15.07 9.68 24.38
N ALA A 506 13.96 9.64 25.13
CA ALA A 506 12.80 10.50 24.93
C ALA A 506 13.14 11.99 25.11
N ILE A 507 13.93 12.32 26.14
CA ILE A 507 14.42 13.69 26.40
C ILE A 507 15.31 14.17 25.25
N ALA A 508 16.27 13.34 24.82
CA ALA A 508 17.17 13.69 23.72
C ALA A 508 16.41 13.87 22.40
N CYS A 509 15.49 12.95 22.09
CA CYS A 509 14.65 12.99 20.90
C CYS A 509 13.78 14.25 20.84
N ALA A 510 13.13 14.62 21.94
CA ALA A 510 12.34 15.85 22.03
C ALA A 510 13.17 17.10 21.74
N ARG A 511 14.40 17.16 22.29
CA ARG A 511 15.31 18.28 22.09
C ARG A 511 15.82 18.42 20.65
N HIS A 512 16.09 17.29 19.99
CA HIS A 512 16.65 17.25 18.63
C HIS A 512 15.61 17.09 17.53
N GLN A 513 14.32 17.05 17.87
CA GLN A 513 13.22 16.80 16.93
C GLN A 513 13.38 15.48 16.16
N VAL A 514 13.90 14.46 16.85
CA VAL A 514 14.07 13.10 16.33
C VAL A 514 12.87 12.27 16.79
N HIS A 515 12.28 11.49 15.90
CA HIS A 515 11.13 10.65 16.28
C HIS A 515 11.62 9.43 17.06
N LEU A 516 10.95 9.07 18.16
CA LEU A 516 11.32 7.90 18.97
C LEU A 516 10.24 6.83 18.85
N LEU A 517 10.65 5.61 18.54
CA LEU A 517 9.86 4.41 18.70
C LEU A 517 10.44 3.55 19.83
N THR A 518 9.61 3.15 20.79
CA THR A 518 10.04 2.29 21.91
C THR A 518 8.97 1.27 22.27
N PHE A 519 9.38 0.19 22.96
CA PHE A 519 8.52 -0.96 23.24
C PHE A 519 8.19 -1.12 24.72
N SER A 520 6.91 -1.34 24.96
CA SER A 520 6.35 -1.85 26.22
C SER A 520 5.89 -3.31 26.03
N SER A 521 5.15 -3.86 26.99
CA SER A 521 4.70 -5.25 27.00
C SER A 521 3.30 -5.35 27.58
N ASP A 522 2.58 -6.39 27.19
CA ASP A 522 1.35 -6.87 27.82
C ASP A 522 1.48 -7.20 29.32
N LEU A 523 2.69 -7.44 29.83
CA LEU A 523 2.95 -7.68 31.26
C LEU A 523 2.81 -6.42 32.13
N VAL A 524 2.41 -5.28 31.55
CA VAL A 524 1.95 -4.10 32.32
C VAL A 524 0.56 -4.32 32.94
N PHE A 525 -0.14 -5.38 32.57
CA PHE A 525 -1.48 -5.71 33.06
C PHE A 525 -1.46 -6.87 34.08
N ASP A 526 -2.48 -6.94 34.94
CA ASP A 526 -2.62 -7.97 35.99
C ASP A 526 -3.40 -9.22 35.52
N GLY A 527 -4.17 -9.09 34.45
CA GLY A 527 -5.06 -10.14 33.95
C GLY A 527 -6.43 -10.24 34.63
N GLY A 528 -6.83 -9.23 35.41
CA GLY A 528 -8.12 -9.17 36.09
C GLY A 528 -9.32 -8.75 35.23
N LYS A 529 -9.12 -8.19 34.03
CA LYS A 529 -10.18 -7.59 33.19
C LYS A 529 -11.25 -8.59 32.69
N GLY A 530 -10.89 -9.85 32.45
CA GLY A 530 -11.79 -10.86 31.88
C GLY A 530 -11.98 -10.80 30.36
N GLY A 531 -11.16 -10.02 29.65
CA GLY A 531 -11.11 -9.93 28.19
C GLY A 531 -9.89 -9.14 27.71
N PRO A 532 -9.65 -9.02 26.39
CA PRO A 532 -8.48 -8.32 25.84
C PRO A 532 -8.32 -6.88 26.35
N TYR A 533 -7.09 -6.51 26.66
CA TYR A 533 -6.72 -5.16 27.09
C TYR A 533 -6.59 -4.22 25.88
N VAL A 534 -7.10 -3.00 26.02
CA VAL A 534 -6.97 -1.89 25.07
C VAL A 534 -6.05 -0.81 25.66
N GLU A 535 -5.61 0.13 24.83
CA GLU A 535 -4.61 1.14 25.18
C GLU A 535 -5.00 1.97 26.42
N SER A 536 -6.30 2.26 26.57
CA SER A 536 -6.89 3.06 27.65
C SER A 536 -7.08 2.32 28.98
N ASP A 537 -6.87 1.01 29.04
CA ASP A 537 -6.99 0.25 30.30
C ASP A 537 -5.88 0.63 31.30
N PRO A 538 -6.19 0.59 32.62
CA PRO A 538 -5.22 0.88 33.65
C PRO A 538 -4.11 -0.18 33.72
N VAL A 539 -2.87 0.27 33.90
CA VAL A 539 -1.72 -0.61 34.11
C VAL A 539 -1.63 -1.05 35.58
N ALA A 540 -1.38 -2.34 35.78
CA ALA A 540 -1.27 -2.98 37.10
C ALA A 540 -0.31 -4.19 37.03
N PRO A 541 1.01 -3.98 36.83
CA PRO A 541 1.95 -5.07 36.62
C PRO A 541 2.16 -5.95 37.86
N LEU A 542 2.26 -7.27 37.66
CA LEU A 542 2.45 -8.25 38.75
C LEU A 542 3.93 -8.54 39.10
N ASN A 543 4.86 -8.28 38.18
CA ASN A 543 6.27 -8.66 38.30
C ASN A 543 7.20 -7.46 38.02
N VAL A 544 8.48 -7.60 38.37
CA VAL A 544 9.49 -6.52 38.24
C VAL A 544 9.66 -6.07 36.79
N TYR A 545 9.62 -7.00 35.83
CA TYR A 545 9.69 -6.69 34.41
C TYR A 545 8.53 -5.78 33.97
N GLY A 546 7.28 -6.15 34.31
CA GLY A 546 6.08 -5.38 34.02
C GLY A 546 6.12 -3.99 34.68
N GLN A 547 6.58 -3.92 35.93
CA GLN A 547 6.77 -2.66 36.66
C GLN A 547 7.76 -1.74 35.93
N SER A 548 8.87 -2.29 35.43
CA SER A 548 9.86 -1.53 34.66
C SER A 548 9.27 -0.94 33.36
N LYS A 549 8.40 -1.70 32.68
CA LYS A 549 7.72 -1.25 31.47
C LYS A 549 6.69 -0.18 31.77
N ALA A 550 5.81 -0.40 32.75
CA ALA A 550 4.79 0.58 33.17
C ALA A 550 5.42 1.91 33.60
N GLU A 551 6.54 1.86 34.33
CA GLU A 551 7.28 3.06 34.72
C GLU A 551 7.89 3.78 33.51
N ALA A 552 8.34 3.04 32.49
CA ALA A 552 8.77 3.61 31.22
C ALA A 552 7.63 4.33 30.51
N GLU A 553 6.45 3.72 30.41
CA GLU A 553 5.28 4.34 29.76
C GLU A 553 4.95 5.68 30.41
N ARG A 554 4.84 5.68 31.74
CA ARG A 554 4.52 6.88 32.52
C ARG A 554 5.56 7.98 32.32
N ARG A 555 6.85 7.65 32.42
CA ARG A 555 7.92 8.67 32.40
C ARG A 555 8.25 9.16 31.00
N VAL A 556 8.27 8.29 30.00
CA VAL A 556 8.55 8.65 28.61
C VAL A 556 7.47 9.58 28.08
N LEU A 557 6.19 9.22 28.25
CA LEU A 557 5.08 10.04 27.76
C LEU A 557 4.95 11.37 28.52
N ALA A 558 5.38 11.42 29.79
CA ALA A 558 5.41 12.66 30.56
C ALA A 558 6.46 13.67 30.05
N VAL A 559 7.59 13.19 29.48
CA VAL A 559 8.65 14.07 28.95
C VAL A 559 8.51 14.34 27.45
N ASN A 560 7.93 13.41 26.70
CA ASN A 560 7.71 13.53 25.27
C ASN A 560 6.44 12.76 24.85
N PRO A 561 5.29 13.43 24.70
CA PRO A 561 4.04 12.79 24.29
C PRO A 561 4.04 12.36 22.81
N ASP A 562 4.98 12.86 22.00
CA ASP A 562 5.09 12.53 20.58
C ASP A 562 5.80 11.19 20.33
N VAL A 563 6.26 10.49 21.36
CA VAL A 563 6.89 9.16 21.24
C VAL A 563 5.87 8.13 20.75
N LEU A 564 6.27 7.30 19.79
CA LEU A 564 5.55 6.09 19.42
C LEU A 564 5.91 4.96 20.39
N MET A 565 4.97 4.57 21.23
CA MET A 565 5.16 3.50 22.19
C MET A 565 4.32 2.29 21.83
N VAL A 566 4.96 1.15 21.59
CA VAL A 566 4.27 -0.08 21.17
C VAL A 566 4.21 -1.07 22.32
N ARG A 567 3.02 -1.33 22.85
CA ARG A 567 2.75 -2.52 23.66
C ARG A 567 2.53 -3.69 22.72
N THR A 568 3.22 -4.77 23.01
CA THR A 568 3.16 -5.99 22.23
C THR A 568 3.31 -7.17 23.17
N SER A 569 3.18 -8.39 22.66
CA SER A 569 3.11 -9.61 23.47
C SER A 569 4.06 -10.67 22.89
N ALA A 570 3.79 -11.94 23.18
CA ALA A 570 4.56 -13.12 22.84
C ALA A 570 5.12 -13.15 21.40
N PHE A 571 6.41 -12.87 21.24
CA PHE A 571 7.07 -12.90 19.93
C PHE A 571 7.25 -14.30 19.37
N PHE A 572 7.00 -14.42 18.07
CA PHE A 572 7.49 -15.51 17.24
C PHE A 572 7.91 -14.99 15.86
N GLY A 573 8.82 -15.69 15.20
CA GLY A 573 9.30 -15.26 13.89
C GLY A 573 10.35 -16.22 13.32
N PRO A 574 10.59 -16.18 12.00
CA PRO A 574 11.50 -17.14 11.34
C PRO A 574 12.98 -16.84 11.60
N TRP A 575 13.30 -15.69 12.20
CA TRP A 575 14.68 -15.22 12.39
C TRP A 575 15.25 -15.49 13.78
N ASP A 576 14.47 -16.10 14.68
CA ASP A 576 14.88 -16.47 16.02
C ASP A 576 14.51 -17.92 16.30
N GLN A 577 15.51 -18.80 16.41
CA GLN A 577 15.27 -20.23 16.62
C GLN A 577 14.82 -20.58 18.05
N HIS A 578 14.85 -19.62 18.98
CA HIS A 578 14.58 -19.83 20.40
C HIS A 578 13.19 -19.36 20.83
N ASN A 579 12.31 -19.05 19.87
CA ASN A 579 10.92 -18.68 20.18
C ASN A 579 10.05 -19.92 20.45
N PHE A 580 8.93 -19.72 21.16
CA PHE A 580 7.99 -20.77 21.56
C PHE A 580 7.55 -21.68 20.41
N VAL A 581 7.12 -21.07 19.31
CA VAL A 581 6.54 -21.77 18.15
C VAL A 581 7.59 -22.67 17.52
N THR A 582 8.83 -22.19 17.36
CA THR A 582 9.95 -23.00 16.87
C THR A 582 10.25 -24.17 17.80
N LEU A 583 10.35 -23.93 19.11
CA LEU A 583 10.68 -24.97 20.09
C LEU A 583 9.60 -26.04 20.18
N ALA A 584 8.32 -25.65 20.19
CA ALA A 584 7.19 -26.58 20.21
C ALA A 584 7.19 -27.49 18.99
N LEU A 585 7.32 -26.92 17.78
CA LEU A 585 7.39 -27.70 16.55
C LEU A 585 8.60 -28.64 16.52
N GLN A 586 9.78 -28.18 16.94
CA GLN A 586 10.99 -29.00 16.99
C GLN A 586 10.88 -30.17 17.99
N ALA A 587 10.26 -29.96 19.14
CA ALA A 587 10.04 -31.01 20.13
C ALA A 587 9.03 -32.04 19.61
N LEU A 588 7.86 -31.58 19.18
CA LEU A 588 6.75 -32.43 18.78
C LEU A 588 7.00 -33.17 17.47
N SER A 589 7.64 -32.54 16.47
CA SER A 589 8.09 -33.24 15.25
C SER A 589 9.13 -34.33 15.52
N ALA A 590 9.88 -34.21 16.63
CA ALA A 590 10.83 -35.23 17.06
C ALA A 590 10.20 -36.28 18.01
N GLY A 591 8.89 -36.23 18.24
CA GLY A 591 8.19 -37.11 19.19
C GLY A 591 8.56 -36.88 20.65
N ARG A 592 9.18 -35.74 20.99
CA ARG A 592 9.54 -35.39 22.37
C ARG A 592 8.36 -34.67 23.05
N PRO A 593 8.08 -34.95 24.34
CA PRO A 593 7.11 -34.18 25.10
C PRO A 593 7.44 -32.69 25.12
N PHE A 594 6.42 -31.84 25.07
CA PHE A 594 6.57 -30.40 25.19
C PHE A 594 5.51 -29.84 26.14
N ALA A 595 5.93 -29.24 27.25
CA ALA A 595 5.02 -28.69 28.24
C ALA A 595 4.63 -27.24 27.89
N ALA A 596 3.33 -26.93 27.94
CA ALA A 596 2.82 -25.58 27.67
C ALA A 596 1.69 -25.23 28.64
N ALA A 597 1.67 -23.97 29.11
CA ALA A 597 0.61 -23.48 29.99
C ALA A 597 -0.74 -23.45 29.27
N ASP A 598 -1.78 -23.95 29.91
CA ASP A 598 -3.17 -23.92 29.40
C ASP A 598 -4.02 -22.80 30.01
N ASP A 599 -3.49 -22.07 31.00
CA ASP A 599 -4.17 -21.01 31.75
C ASP A 599 -3.47 -19.63 31.69
N LEU A 600 -2.44 -19.49 30.84
CA LEU A 600 -1.80 -18.22 30.50
C LEU A 600 -2.15 -17.80 29.08
N VAL A 601 -3.09 -16.86 28.95
CA VAL A 601 -3.61 -16.37 27.67
C VAL A 601 -2.87 -15.10 27.24
N VAL A 602 -2.28 -15.14 26.05
CA VAL A 602 -1.47 -14.06 25.45
C VAL A 602 -1.99 -13.69 24.06
N SER A 603 -1.37 -12.70 23.42
CA SER A 603 -1.61 -12.38 22.00
C SER A 603 -0.35 -12.60 21.17
N PRO A 604 -0.22 -13.77 20.51
CA PRO A 604 0.96 -14.08 19.72
C PRO A 604 1.23 -12.99 18.68
N THR A 605 2.50 -12.57 18.60
CA THR A 605 2.92 -11.46 17.76
C THR A 605 4.03 -11.89 16.82
N TYR A 606 3.74 -11.84 15.53
CA TYR A 606 4.68 -12.16 14.47
C TYR A 606 5.63 -11.00 14.23
N VAL A 607 6.92 -11.24 14.52
CA VAL A 607 7.96 -10.18 14.49
C VAL A 607 8.06 -9.46 13.14
N PRO A 608 8.01 -10.14 11.98
CA PRO A 608 8.01 -9.43 10.70
C PRO A 608 6.85 -8.43 10.55
N ASP A 609 5.62 -8.81 10.90
CA ASP A 609 4.45 -7.92 10.80
C ASP A 609 4.55 -6.75 11.78
N LEU A 610 5.02 -7.02 13.00
CA LEU A 610 5.24 -6.01 14.03
C LEU A 610 6.19 -4.94 13.53
N VAL A 611 7.34 -5.33 12.96
CA VAL A 611 8.36 -4.41 12.48
C VAL A 611 7.89 -3.64 11.25
N GLN A 612 7.22 -4.30 10.29
CA GLN A 612 6.63 -3.63 9.12
C GLN A 612 5.65 -2.53 9.55
N THR A 613 4.74 -2.87 10.47
CA THR A 613 3.73 -1.94 11.00
C THR A 613 4.37 -0.81 11.81
N CYS A 614 5.37 -1.12 12.64
CA CYS A 614 6.12 -0.12 13.40
C CYS A 614 6.78 0.91 12.48
N LEU A 615 7.38 0.47 11.38
CA LEU A 615 8.03 1.37 10.42
C LEU A 615 7.01 2.23 9.67
N ASP A 616 5.85 1.70 9.28
CA ASP A 616 4.77 2.49 8.68
C ASP A 616 4.27 3.58 9.64
N LEU A 617 4.00 3.23 10.89
CA LEU A 617 3.58 4.17 11.93
C LEU A 617 4.67 5.21 12.23
N LEU A 618 5.94 4.81 12.24
CA LEU A 618 7.09 5.70 12.42
C LEU A 618 7.20 6.72 11.28
N ILE A 619 7.00 6.29 10.02
CA ILE A 619 7.03 7.15 8.83
C ILE A 619 5.81 8.08 8.80
N ASP A 620 4.64 7.59 9.22
CA ASP A 620 3.41 8.36 9.40
C ASP A 620 3.53 9.41 10.53
N ARG A 621 4.57 9.30 11.38
CA ARG A 621 4.80 10.08 12.60
C ARG A 621 3.67 9.92 13.63
N GLU A 622 3.18 8.70 13.77
CA GLU A 622 2.26 8.34 14.84
C GLU A 622 2.95 8.43 16.20
N SER A 623 2.16 8.69 17.23
CA SER A 623 2.62 8.88 18.61
C SER A 623 1.64 8.25 19.61
N GLY A 624 2.03 8.24 20.89
CA GLY A 624 1.28 7.63 21.97
C GLY A 624 1.43 6.10 22.01
N ILE A 625 0.63 5.47 22.88
CA ILE A 625 0.61 4.02 23.04
C ILE A 625 -0.19 3.38 21.90
N TRP A 626 0.33 2.30 21.34
CA TRP A 626 -0.32 1.40 20.38
C TRP A 626 -0.19 -0.03 20.85
N HIS A 627 -1.28 -0.81 20.78
CA HIS A 627 -1.24 -2.26 20.92
C HIS A 627 -1.03 -2.89 19.54
N LEU A 628 0.08 -3.60 19.34
CA LEU A 628 0.35 -4.32 18.10
C LEU A 628 0.53 -5.82 18.38
N SER A 629 -0.38 -6.63 17.85
CA SER A 629 -0.36 -8.10 17.86
C SER A 629 -1.17 -8.63 16.66
N ASN A 630 -1.13 -9.95 16.39
CA ASN A 630 -1.96 -10.58 15.35
C ASN A 630 -3.42 -10.86 15.83
N GLY A 631 -3.86 -10.20 16.91
CA GLY A 631 -5.27 -9.97 17.25
C GLY A 631 -6.01 -11.10 17.99
N GLU A 632 -5.43 -12.29 18.11
CA GLU A 632 -6.09 -13.44 18.75
C GLU A 632 -5.58 -13.69 20.18
N ALA A 633 -6.49 -14.01 21.10
CA ALA A 633 -6.18 -14.37 22.48
C ALA A 633 -6.11 -15.89 22.61
N LEU A 634 -4.94 -16.45 22.89
CA LEU A 634 -4.73 -17.90 23.00
C LEU A 634 -3.84 -18.24 24.20
N SER A 635 -4.10 -19.38 24.83
CA SER A 635 -3.13 -19.99 25.74
C SER A 635 -1.92 -20.51 24.96
N TRP A 636 -0.79 -20.69 25.66
CA TRP A 636 0.40 -21.32 25.07
C TRP A 636 0.12 -22.71 24.51
N ALA A 637 -0.66 -23.52 25.23
CA ALA A 637 -1.08 -24.84 24.76
C ALA A 637 -1.93 -24.76 23.48
N GLU A 638 -2.87 -23.82 23.39
CA GLU A 638 -3.67 -23.61 22.17
C GLU A 638 -2.82 -23.16 20.98
N LEU A 639 -1.89 -22.23 21.19
CA LEU A 639 -0.94 -21.80 20.15
C LEU A 639 -0.11 -23.00 19.63
N ALA A 640 0.40 -23.84 20.52
CA ALA A 640 1.16 -25.04 20.14
C ALA A 640 0.29 -26.02 19.32
N ARG A 641 -0.96 -26.27 19.73
CA ARG A 641 -1.90 -27.11 18.95
C ARG A 641 -2.18 -26.52 17.58
N ARG A 642 -2.43 -25.20 17.51
CA ARG A 642 -2.75 -24.50 16.27
C ARG A 642 -1.62 -24.61 15.25
N VAL A 643 -0.38 -24.31 15.66
CA VAL A 643 0.76 -24.41 14.74
C VAL A 643 1.05 -25.87 14.34
N CYS A 644 0.88 -26.84 15.23
CA CYS A 644 1.02 -28.26 14.88
C CYS A 644 0.01 -28.69 13.83
N ALA A 645 -1.26 -28.28 13.98
CA ALA A 645 -2.31 -28.56 13.01
C ALA A 645 -1.98 -27.95 11.62
N LEU A 646 -1.52 -26.70 11.57
CA LEU A 646 -1.11 -26.05 10.32
C LEU A 646 0.14 -26.71 9.68
N ALA A 647 1.07 -27.20 10.50
CA ALA A 647 2.30 -27.85 10.05
C ALA A 647 2.12 -29.34 9.70
N GLY A 648 0.96 -29.93 9.98
CA GLY A 648 0.75 -31.38 9.85
C GLY A 648 1.57 -32.22 10.84
N VAL A 649 1.89 -31.67 12.01
CA VAL A 649 2.66 -32.33 13.08
C VAL A 649 1.70 -32.91 14.13
N ASP A 650 1.94 -34.14 14.58
CA ASP A 650 1.17 -34.74 15.66
C ASP A 650 1.42 -34.00 16.99
N SER A 651 0.33 -33.62 17.66
CA SER A 651 0.36 -32.89 18.93
C SER A 651 0.14 -33.80 20.15
N ALA A 652 0.12 -35.13 19.98
CA ALA A 652 -0.05 -36.08 21.09
C ALA A 652 1.01 -35.95 22.20
N GLY A 653 2.22 -35.46 21.87
CA GLY A 653 3.28 -35.17 22.84
C GLY A 653 3.13 -33.83 23.57
N LEU A 654 2.10 -33.04 23.28
CA LEU A 654 1.86 -31.75 23.95
C LEU A 654 1.26 -31.99 25.34
N ASP A 655 2.02 -31.60 26.35
CA ASP A 655 1.64 -31.68 27.76
C ASP A 655 1.06 -30.33 28.20
N ALA A 656 -0.25 -30.19 28.05
CA ALA A 656 -0.98 -29.01 28.49
C ALA A 656 -1.25 -29.09 29.99
N ARG A 657 -0.78 -28.10 30.75
CA ARG A 657 -0.90 -28.07 32.21
C ARG A 657 -1.01 -26.63 32.74
N PRO A 658 -1.59 -26.45 33.94
CA PRO A 658 -1.65 -25.13 34.57
C PRO A 658 -0.26 -24.53 34.85
N SER A 659 -0.13 -23.21 34.78
CA SER A 659 1.13 -22.50 35.01
C SER A 659 1.73 -22.74 36.40
N ALA A 660 0.88 -23.05 37.38
CA ALA A 660 1.29 -23.41 38.74
C ALA A 660 2.12 -24.70 38.79
N ALA A 661 2.05 -25.56 37.76
CA ALA A 661 2.85 -26.77 37.62
C ALA A 661 4.12 -26.57 36.77
N LEU A 662 4.41 -25.33 36.34
CA LEU A 662 5.58 -24.96 35.52
C LEU A 662 6.65 -24.19 36.32
N ASP A 663 6.45 -23.99 37.63
CA ASP A 663 7.40 -23.38 38.59
C ASP A 663 8.05 -22.07 38.10
N TYR A 664 7.27 -21.19 37.47
CA TYR A 664 7.77 -19.90 37.00
C TYR A 664 8.21 -18.98 38.16
N PRO A 665 9.44 -18.44 38.17
CA PRO A 665 9.92 -17.56 39.25
C PRO A 665 9.18 -16.23 39.40
N ALA A 666 8.63 -15.70 38.29
CA ALA A 666 7.92 -14.43 38.27
C ALA A 666 6.42 -14.67 38.14
N ALA A 667 5.62 -13.91 38.89
CA ALA A 667 4.17 -13.93 38.75
C ALA A 667 3.77 -13.50 37.33
N GLN A 668 2.94 -14.32 36.66
CA GLN A 668 2.43 -14.03 35.33
C GLN A 668 0.93 -13.73 35.37
N PRO A 669 0.45 -12.71 34.63
CA PRO A 669 -0.98 -12.50 34.47
C PRO A 669 -1.58 -13.71 33.73
N ARG A 670 -2.69 -14.23 34.24
CA ARG A 670 -3.41 -15.35 33.58
C ARG A 670 -3.97 -14.96 32.22
N PHE A 671 -4.21 -13.67 32.00
CA PHE A 671 -4.77 -13.15 30.76
C PHE A 671 -4.13 -11.80 30.45
N SER A 672 -3.27 -11.71 29.43
CA SER A 672 -2.62 -10.45 29.00
C SER A 672 -2.88 -10.11 27.55
N ALA A 673 -3.80 -10.83 26.88
CA ALA A 673 -4.11 -10.60 25.48
C ALA A 673 -4.48 -9.14 25.18
N LEU A 674 -4.02 -8.65 24.03
CA LEU A 674 -4.15 -7.27 23.59
C LEU A 674 -5.16 -7.16 22.45
N ALA A 675 -6.02 -6.15 22.53
CA ALA A 675 -6.77 -5.58 21.41
C ALA A 675 -6.37 -4.12 21.24
N SER A 676 -6.59 -3.53 20.06
CA SER A 676 -6.32 -2.11 19.83
C SER A 676 -7.60 -1.34 19.60
N GLU A 677 -7.80 -0.26 20.37
CA GLU A 677 -8.82 0.75 20.07
C GLU A 677 -8.34 1.77 19.03
N ARG A 678 -7.05 1.70 18.64
CA ARG A 678 -6.46 2.57 17.62
C ARG A 678 -6.51 1.97 16.22
N GLY A 679 -6.54 0.65 16.08
CA GLY A 679 -6.75 -0.03 14.80
C GLY A 679 -6.09 -1.39 14.69
N ASN A 680 -6.63 -2.24 13.83
CA ASN A 680 -6.10 -3.58 13.56
C ASN A 680 -5.24 -3.55 12.30
N LEU A 681 -3.95 -3.27 12.47
CA LEU A 681 -3.04 -2.99 11.36
C LEU A 681 -2.26 -4.22 10.88
N MET A 682 -2.11 -5.23 11.73
CA MET A 682 -1.38 -6.45 11.42
C MET A 682 -2.31 -7.52 10.79
N PRO A 683 -1.77 -8.39 9.91
CA PRO A 683 -2.48 -9.57 9.43
C PRO A 683 -2.97 -10.48 10.57
N THR A 684 -3.90 -11.37 10.23
CA THR A 684 -4.43 -12.36 11.19
C THR A 684 -3.35 -13.34 11.65
N LEU A 685 -3.56 -13.97 12.82
CA LEU A 685 -2.61 -14.95 13.34
C LEU A 685 -2.46 -16.18 12.42
N ASP A 686 -3.52 -16.64 11.79
CA ASP A 686 -3.45 -17.76 10.84
C ASP A 686 -2.56 -17.44 9.63
N ASP A 687 -2.73 -16.26 9.04
CA ASP A 687 -1.89 -15.78 7.95
C ASP A 687 -0.40 -15.70 8.39
N ALA A 688 -0.15 -15.16 9.59
CA ALA A 688 1.19 -15.06 10.14
C ALA A 688 1.83 -16.43 10.41
N LEU A 689 1.09 -17.40 10.96
CA LEU A 689 1.58 -18.75 11.20
C LEU A 689 1.89 -19.48 9.88
N GLN A 690 1.06 -19.32 8.86
CA GLN A 690 1.31 -19.89 7.53
C GLN A 690 2.58 -19.31 6.90
N ARG A 691 2.75 -17.98 6.92
CA ARG A 691 3.98 -17.33 6.43
C ARG A 691 5.21 -17.73 7.23
N TYR A 692 5.08 -17.90 8.55
CA TYR A 692 6.15 -18.43 9.38
C TYR A 692 6.58 -19.84 8.95
N LEU A 693 5.63 -20.75 8.75
CA LEU A 693 5.92 -22.12 8.32
C LEU A 693 6.58 -22.16 6.93
N GLN A 694 6.12 -21.32 6.01
CA GLN A 694 6.74 -21.17 4.69
C GLN A 694 8.18 -20.67 4.80
N ALA A 695 8.42 -19.59 5.55
CA ALA A 695 9.76 -19.03 5.72
C ALA A 695 10.74 -20.01 6.37
N VAL A 696 10.30 -20.80 7.36
CA VAL A 696 11.13 -21.84 7.98
C VAL A 696 11.46 -22.96 6.99
N ALA A 697 10.53 -23.33 6.11
CA ALA A 697 10.78 -24.32 5.07
C ALA A 697 11.81 -23.84 4.04
N GLU A 698 11.74 -22.56 3.64
CA GLU A 698 12.70 -21.92 2.73
C GLU A 698 14.12 -21.88 3.34
N VAL A 699 14.27 -21.44 4.59
CA VAL A 699 15.57 -21.42 5.29
C VAL A 699 16.18 -22.82 5.39
N ARG A 700 15.37 -23.86 5.61
CA ARG A 700 15.84 -25.26 5.64
C ARG A 700 16.31 -25.74 4.26
N ALA A 701 15.69 -25.27 3.19
CA ALA A 701 16.07 -25.63 1.82
C ALA A 701 17.37 -24.95 1.38
N GLU A 702 17.68 -23.76 1.90
CA GLU A 702 18.84 -22.95 1.49
C GLU A 702 20.15 -23.30 2.22
N GLY A 703 20.13 -24.08 3.31
CA GLY A 703 21.33 -24.50 4.04
C GLY A 703 21.97 -23.37 4.86
N ASP A 704 21.75 -23.41 6.17
CA ASP A 704 22.05 -22.33 7.13
C ASP A 704 23.53 -21.86 7.14
N THR A 705 23.77 -20.59 6.81
CA THR A 705 24.98 -19.84 7.19
C THR A 705 24.62 -18.45 7.70
N HIS A 706 24.05 -18.35 8.90
CA HIS A 706 24.48 -17.42 9.96
C HIS A 706 23.35 -17.21 10.98
N VAL A 707 23.51 -17.77 12.19
CA VAL A 707 22.70 -17.35 13.35
C VAL A 707 23.58 -17.21 14.59
N GLY A 708 23.57 -16.01 15.17
CA GLY A 708 24.19 -15.68 16.44
C GLY A 708 23.33 -16.18 17.62
N ALA A 709 24.00 -16.59 18.69
CA ALA A 709 23.36 -17.14 19.88
C ALA A 709 22.60 -16.06 20.68
N ALA A 710 21.28 -16.21 20.80
CA ALA A 710 20.46 -15.59 21.84
C ALA A 710 19.79 -16.71 22.66
N GLN A 711 19.94 -16.68 23.97
CA GLN A 711 19.54 -17.77 24.88
C GLN A 711 18.01 -17.92 25.00
N ALA A 712 17.52 -19.14 24.78
CA ALA A 712 16.20 -19.59 25.20
C ALA A 712 16.10 -19.63 26.73
N ALA A 713 15.16 -18.89 27.30
CA ALA A 713 14.69 -19.10 28.67
C ALA A 713 13.31 -18.47 28.87
N HIS A 714 12.28 -18.90 28.13
CA HIS A 714 10.92 -18.47 28.46
C HIS A 714 9.79 -19.50 28.32
N TYR A 715 10.00 -20.67 27.68
CA TYR A 715 8.84 -21.53 27.39
C TYR A 715 9.04 -23.04 27.48
N GLY A 716 9.90 -23.50 28.38
CA GLY A 716 9.98 -24.92 28.69
C GLY A 716 10.70 -25.14 30.01
N GLY A 717 9.97 -25.62 31.02
CA GLY A 717 10.61 -26.33 32.12
C GLY A 717 11.19 -27.63 31.57
N VAL A 718 12.44 -27.94 31.92
CA VAL A 718 13.10 -29.22 31.60
C VAL A 718 12.32 -30.37 32.20
#